data_AF-A0A6P0VVV1-F1
#
_entry.id   AF-A0A6P0VVV1-F1
#
_cell.length_a   1.000
_cell.length_b   1.000
_cell.length_c   1.000
_cell.angle_alpha   90.00
_cell.angle_beta   90.00
_cell.angle_gamma   90.00
#
_symmetry.space_group_name_H-M   'P 1'
#
loop_
_entity.id
_entity.type
_entity.pdbx_description
1 polymer ?
#
loop_
_entity_poly.entity_id
_entity_poly.type
_entity_poly.pdbx_seq_one_letter_code
_entity_poly.pdbx_strand_id
1 'polypeptide(L)'
;KALGEIGTEAAIPALTQALQDEDDIVRWDAAQALRKIGGTETAISALIQALQDEHYSVRSSAAKPLDKIGTETAILALTQSLQDEDYQVRRNAVIALGEIGTEAAIPALTQSLQDEEWFVRISAAVALGEIGTEAAIPALIQALQDEDYDVRSSAAKFLGEIGTEAAIPALIQSLQDEVRFVRRNAAVALGEIGTEAAILVLIQSLQDEVWFVRDNAAVALGKIGTETAILALIQALQDEENHVRISAAVALGKIGTEAAIPALIQSLQDEVWFVRRNAAVALGEIGTEAAIPALIQSLQDEDDFVRISAAVALGKIGTEAAIPALIQSLQDEDDFVRIMAAEALGKIGTEAAINQLAQALKQENFVTANEGDTLKYAINALEQIQQRYQFYNPTLTQPIPIPALQLYIPSTQLMYILHLSDLHITTPNQATLWSNQLAEDLRNELDIPQLDALILSGDIANYSTPEEYQAAEQFLHNLRLDFPLKPEQIIIVPGNHDLNWQQSKKAYQLVDIEDYEGELQEGHYIKVDDTVVRVRDEAAYKQRFINFSQFYQAIVNQPYPQEYDQQGILYHLPKQNLLFLGLNSAWQLDHHYRSRASINMNALSKALTEIRRNRDYDNCLKIAVWHHPLISAYEDRITDSAFLDQLAVAGFRFFLHGHIHEAKTSNYRYDMSKDGRNLDQICAGTFGAPTQELVTGTPWQYNLLQFEPDQLTVRTRRRTKENGAWEADSIWRQGKGIGSLDYYTIQI
;
A
#
# COMPACT_ATOMS: atom_id res chain seq x y z
N LYS A 1 18.03 -11.74 -29.29
CA LYS A 1 16.82 -11.02 -28.79
C LYS A 1 15.45 -11.50 -29.33
N ALA A 2 15.11 -11.27 -30.62
CA ALA A 2 13.73 -11.44 -31.13
C ALA A 2 13.16 -12.86 -30.97
N LEU A 3 13.99 -13.90 -31.11
CA LEU A 3 13.58 -15.30 -30.88
C LEU A 3 13.11 -15.55 -29.44
N GLY A 4 13.68 -14.85 -28.46
CA GLY A 4 13.27 -14.93 -27.05
C GLY A 4 11.94 -14.22 -26.77
N GLU A 5 11.61 -13.15 -27.49
CA GLU A 5 10.29 -12.48 -27.43
C GLU A 5 9.18 -13.36 -28.00
N ILE A 6 9.50 -14.14 -29.04
CA ILE A 6 8.56 -15.08 -29.66
C ILE A 6 8.28 -16.27 -28.74
N GLY A 7 9.21 -16.63 -27.85
CA GLY A 7 9.00 -17.63 -26.80
C GLY A 7 8.75 -19.06 -27.29
N THR A 8 9.06 -19.37 -28.55
CA THR A 8 8.77 -20.68 -29.14
C THR A 8 9.88 -21.70 -28.91
N GLU A 9 9.51 -22.92 -28.52
CA GLU A 9 10.45 -24.05 -28.40
C GLU A 9 11.19 -24.35 -29.72
N ALA A 10 10.57 -24.03 -30.86
CA ALA A 10 11.19 -24.20 -32.18
C ALA A 10 12.46 -23.34 -32.37
N ALA A 11 12.64 -22.29 -31.56
CA ALA A 11 13.82 -21.44 -31.58
C ALA A 11 15.00 -22.01 -30.78
N ILE A 12 14.76 -23.00 -29.91
CA ILE A 12 15.80 -23.54 -29.01
C ILE A 12 17.03 -24.02 -29.77
N PRO A 13 16.93 -24.82 -30.86
CA PRO A 13 18.13 -25.29 -31.57
C PRO A 13 18.98 -24.14 -32.12
N ALA A 14 18.35 -23.08 -32.65
CA ALA A 14 19.06 -21.91 -33.16
C ALA A 14 19.71 -21.10 -32.05
N LEU A 15 19.05 -20.98 -30.89
CA LEU A 15 19.59 -20.30 -29.72
C LEU A 15 20.72 -21.09 -29.06
N THR A 16 20.62 -22.43 -29.00
CA THR A 16 21.71 -23.30 -28.56
C THR A 16 22.93 -23.16 -29.46
N GLN A 17 22.74 -23.03 -30.78
CA GLN A 17 23.84 -22.74 -31.69
C GLN A 17 24.43 -21.34 -31.44
N ALA A 18 23.59 -20.33 -31.19
CA ALA A 18 24.03 -18.96 -30.91
C ALA A 18 24.79 -18.83 -29.58
N LEU A 19 24.65 -19.77 -28.65
CA LEU A 19 25.52 -19.85 -27.45
C LEU A 19 26.97 -20.23 -27.77
N GLN A 20 27.29 -20.58 -29.01
CA GLN A 20 28.66 -20.88 -29.46
C GLN A 20 29.21 -19.79 -30.38
N ASP A 21 28.53 -18.64 -30.46
CA ASP A 21 28.97 -17.52 -31.28
C ASP A 21 30.26 -16.89 -30.72
N GLU A 22 31.08 -16.31 -31.59
CA GLU A 22 32.32 -15.64 -31.18
C GLU A 22 32.04 -14.36 -30.38
N ASP A 23 30.89 -13.71 -30.61
CA ASP A 23 30.47 -12.49 -29.93
C ASP A 23 29.75 -12.80 -28.60
N ASP A 24 30.30 -12.32 -27.49
CA ASP A 24 29.76 -12.51 -26.14
C ASP A 24 28.37 -11.89 -25.96
N ILE A 25 28.06 -10.80 -26.68
CA ILE A 25 26.75 -10.17 -26.67
C ILE A 25 25.72 -11.10 -27.32
N VAL A 26 26.09 -11.79 -28.40
CA VAL A 26 25.20 -12.75 -29.07
C VAL A 26 24.94 -13.95 -28.17
N ARG A 27 25.98 -14.46 -27.50
CA ARG A 27 25.84 -15.54 -26.51
C ARG A 27 24.96 -15.11 -25.33
N TRP A 28 25.15 -13.89 -24.83
CA TRP A 28 24.32 -13.30 -23.77
C TRP A 28 22.85 -13.22 -24.18
N ASP A 29 22.59 -12.66 -25.37
CA ASP A 29 21.24 -12.53 -25.93
C ASP A 29 20.57 -13.88 -26.15
N ALA A 30 21.35 -14.91 -26.50
CA ALA A 30 20.90 -16.27 -26.66
C ALA A 30 20.55 -16.91 -25.31
N ALA A 31 21.38 -16.74 -24.28
CA ALA A 31 21.09 -17.19 -22.91
C ALA A 31 19.82 -16.52 -22.36
N GLN A 32 19.65 -15.21 -22.59
CA GLN A 32 18.45 -14.47 -22.19
C GLN A 32 17.20 -14.91 -22.98
N ALA A 33 17.35 -15.24 -24.25
CA ALA A 33 16.25 -15.76 -25.05
C ALA A 33 15.83 -17.17 -24.59
N LEU A 34 16.80 -18.04 -24.29
CA LEU A 34 16.53 -19.36 -23.70
C LEU A 34 15.87 -19.24 -22.33
N ARG A 35 16.28 -18.25 -21.52
CA ARG A 35 15.61 -17.91 -20.24
C ARG A 35 14.13 -17.57 -20.44
N LYS A 36 13.79 -16.79 -21.47
CA LYS A 36 12.40 -16.39 -21.76
C LYS A 36 11.54 -17.57 -22.24
N ILE A 37 12.13 -18.51 -22.99
CA ILE A 37 11.42 -19.69 -23.50
C ILE A 37 11.09 -20.67 -22.36
N GLY A 38 12.09 -20.98 -21.51
CA GLY A 38 11.91 -21.82 -20.31
C GLY A 38 11.48 -23.27 -20.56
N GLY A 39 11.46 -24.07 -19.49
CA GLY A 39 10.67 -25.31 -19.36
C GLY A 39 11.07 -26.58 -20.13
N THR A 40 12.05 -26.56 -21.04
CA THR A 40 12.45 -27.76 -21.81
C THR A 40 13.83 -28.30 -21.44
N GLU A 41 14.00 -29.63 -21.46
CA GLU A 41 15.27 -30.31 -21.17
C GLU A 41 16.42 -29.85 -22.09
N THR A 42 16.10 -29.49 -23.33
CA THR A 42 17.06 -28.99 -24.32
C THR A 42 17.51 -27.56 -24.03
N ALA A 43 16.59 -26.66 -23.63
CA ALA A 43 16.96 -25.32 -23.22
C ALA A 43 17.79 -25.33 -21.93
N ILE A 44 17.48 -26.23 -20.98
CA ILE A 44 18.26 -26.43 -19.75
C ILE A 44 19.67 -26.88 -20.07
N SER A 45 19.81 -27.92 -20.91
CA SER A 45 21.13 -28.43 -21.28
C SER A 45 21.99 -27.34 -21.94
N ALA A 46 21.37 -26.50 -22.76
CA ALA A 46 22.03 -25.36 -23.38
C ALA A 46 22.45 -24.28 -22.36
N LEU A 47 21.58 -23.96 -21.39
CA LEU A 47 21.89 -23.01 -20.31
C LEU A 47 22.98 -23.55 -19.36
N ILE A 48 22.98 -24.85 -19.05
CA ILE A 48 24.05 -25.50 -18.28
C ILE A 48 25.40 -25.38 -19.01
N GLN A 49 25.42 -25.52 -20.33
CA GLN A 49 26.63 -25.29 -21.12
C GLN A 49 27.08 -23.82 -21.05
N ALA A 50 26.15 -22.86 -21.10
CA ALA A 50 26.44 -21.43 -21.02
C ALA A 50 26.96 -20.98 -19.63
N LEU A 51 26.78 -21.78 -18.58
CA LEU A 51 27.44 -21.54 -17.28
C LEU A 51 28.96 -21.70 -17.34
N GLN A 52 29.50 -22.33 -18.37
CA GLN A 52 30.94 -22.51 -18.56
C GLN A 52 31.54 -21.50 -19.55
N ASP A 53 30.81 -20.44 -19.89
CA ASP A 53 31.26 -19.41 -20.84
C ASP A 53 32.46 -18.63 -20.30
N GLU A 54 33.35 -18.18 -21.19
CA GLU A 54 34.49 -17.34 -20.81
C GLU A 54 34.06 -15.98 -20.24
N HIS A 55 32.90 -15.45 -20.66
CA HIS A 55 32.44 -14.13 -20.26
C HIS A 55 31.41 -14.19 -19.11
N TYR A 56 31.70 -13.49 -18.01
CA TYR A 56 30.90 -13.52 -16.78
C TYR A 56 29.43 -13.13 -16.99
N SER A 57 29.13 -12.19 -17.90
CA SER A 57 27.77 -11.74 -18.18
C SER A 57 26.89 -12.86 -18.77
N VAL A 58 27.48 -13.73 -19.58
CA VAL A 58 26.82 -14.89 -20.19
C VAL A 58 26.55 -15.95 -19.12
N ARG A 59 27.57 -16.29 -18.32
CA ARG A 59 27.44 -17.21 -17.17
C ARG A 59 26.35 -16.75 -16.20
N SER A 60 26.39 -15.47 -15.82
CA SER A 60 25.44 -14.83 -14.91
C SER A 60 24.00 -14.89 -15.44
N SER A 61 23.81 -14.68 -16.74
CA SER A 61 22.50 -14.74 -17.39
C SER A 61 21.96 -16.16 -17.55
N ALA A 62 22.87 -17.13 -17.67
CA ALA A 62 22.54 -18.55 -17.76
C ALA A 62 22.11 -19.17 -16.41
N ALA A 63 22.60 -18.67 -15.29
CA ALA A 63 22.23 -19.16 -13.95
C ALA A 63 20.77 -18.87 -13.59
N LYS A 64 20.30 -17.65 -13.86
CA LYS A 64 18.97 -17.17 -13.46
C LYS A 64 17.78 -18.05 -13.89
N PRO A 65 17.64 -18.51 -15.16
CA PRO A 65 16.52 -19.37 -15.60
C PRO A 65 16.43 -20.77 -15.00
N LEU A 66 17.48 -21.25 -14.34
CA LEU A 66 17.51 -22.61 -13.83
C LEU A 66 16.66 -22.78 -12.57
N ASP A 67 16.23 -21.67 -11.96
CA ASP A 67 15.25 -21.56 -10.88
C ASP A 67 13.96 -22.35 -11.17
N LYS A 68 13.42 -22.21 -12.39
CA LYS A 68 12.08 -22.70 -12.75
C LYS A 68 11.96 -24.19 -12.97
N ILE A 69 13.07 -24.95 -12.93
CA ILE A 69 13.05 -26.34 -13.42
C ILE A 69 13.64 -27.34 -12.42
N GLY A 70 14.32 -26.91 -11.35
CA GLY A 70 14.56 -27.72 -10.14
C GLY A 70 15.12 -29.14 -10.34
N THR A 71 15.75 -29.44 -11.47
CA THR A 71 16.32 -30.77 -11.75
C THR A 71 17.63 -30.94 -10.98
N GLU A 72 17.95 -32.19 -10.63
CA GLU A 72 19.22 -32.53 -9.96
C GLU A 72 20.43 -32.01 -10.75
N THR A 73 20.38 -32.10 -12.08
CA THR A 73 21.43 -31.59 -12.97
C THR A 73 21.58 -30.07 -12.91
N ALA A 74 20.47 -29.33 -12.82
CA ALA A 74 20.50 -27.87 -12.69
C ALA A 74 21.06 -27.44 -11.32
N ILE A 75 20.66 -28.12 -10.24
CA ILE A 75 21.18 -27.86 -8.88
C ILE A 75 22.69 -28.08 -8.84
N LEU A 76 23.20 -29.17 -9.44
CA LEU A 76 24.63 -29.45 -9.51
C LEU A 76 25.40 -28.36 -10.29
N ALA A 77 24.85 -27.92 -11.44
CA ALA A 77 25.47 -26.88 -12.26
C ALA A 77 25.49 -25.51 -11.57
N LEU A 78 24.40 -25.15 -10.88
CA LEU A 78 24.33 -23.94 -10.06
C LEU A 78 25.29 -24.01 -8.87
N THR A 79 25.38 -25.17 -8.20
CA THR A 79 26.34 -25.39 -7.10
C THR A 79 27.78 -25.18 -7.55
N GLN A 80 28.14 -25.67 -8.75
CA GLN A 80 29.47 -25.42 -9.31
C GLN A 80 29.70 -23.91 -9.58
N SER A 81 28.67 -23.19 -10.01
CA SER A 81 28.74 -21.74 -10.30
C SER A 81 28.92 -20.88 -9.04
N LEU A 82 28.76 -21.45 -7.84
CA LEU A 82 29.11 -20.76 -6.59
C LEU A 82 30.62 -20.59 -6.40
N GLN A 83 31.45 -21.26 -7.19
CA GLN A 83 32.91 -21.11 -7.18
C GLN A 83 33.42 -20.19 -8.30
N ASP A 84 32.53 -19.45 -8.96
CA ASP A 84 32.88 -18.53 -10.04
C ASP A 84 33.75 -17.37 -9.53
N GLU A 85 34.68 -16.90 -10.36
CA GLU A 85 35.52 -15.75 -10.03
C GLU A 85 34.70 -14.45 -9.90
N ASP A 86 33.58 -14.35 -10.62
CA ASP A 86 32.74 -13.16 -10.64
C ASP A 86 31.57 -13.28 -9.65
N TYR A 87 31.49 -12.30 -8.73
CA TYR A 87 30.48 -12.30 -7.67
C TYR A 87 29.04 -12.22 -8.19
N GLN A 88 28.80 -11.66 -9.39
CA GLN A 88 27.45 -11.59 -9.98
C GLN A 88 26.98 -12.96 -10.44
N VAL A 89 27.90 -13.79 -10.95
CA VAL A 89 27.61 -15.19 -11.31
C VAL A 89 27.30 -15.98 -10.04
N ARG A 90 28.17 -15.88 -9.01
CA ARG A 90 27.95 -16.55 -7.71
C ARG A 90 26.61 -16.17 -7.10
N ARG A 91 26.30 -14.86 -7.07
CA ARG A 91 25.02 -14.35 -6.56
C ARG A 91 23.82 -14.90 -7.33
N ASN A 92 23.83 -14.85 -8.66
CA ASN A 92 22.69 -15.33 -9.44
C ASN A 92 22.50 -16.83 -9.30
N ALA A 93 23.58 -17.58 -9.08
CA ALA A 93 23.50 -19.00 -8.74
C ALA A 93 22.88 -19.22 -7.35
N VAL A 94 23.24 -18.42 -6.34
CA VAL A 94 22.62 -18.41 -5.01
C VAL A 94 21.11 -18.14 -5.10
N ILE A 95 20.71 -17.10 -5.83
CA ILE A 95 19.28 -16.74 -6.00
C ILE A 95 18.52 -17.88 -6.68
N ALA A 96 19.05 -18.42 -7.77
CA ALA A 96 18.41 -19.51 -8.48
C ALA A 96 18.28 -20.77 -7.61
N LEU A 97 19.26 -21.08 -6.77
CA LEU A 97 19.19 -22.17 -5.79
C LEU A 97 18.11 -21.94 -4.72
N GLY A 98 17.94 -20.69 -4.27
CA GLY A 98 16.87 -20.30 -3.36
C GLY A 98 15.47 -20.43 -3.98
N GLU A 99 15.31 -19.93 -5.20
CA GLU A 99 14.03 -20.00 -5.95
C GLU A 99 13.63 -21.44 -6.29
N ILE A 100 14.58 -22.37 -6.45
CA ILE A 100 14.27 -23.82 -6.56
C ILE A 100 13.61 -24.34 -5.26
N GLY A 101 13.95 -23.77 -4.11
CA GLY A 101 13.27 -24.03 -2.83
C GLY A 101 13.50 -25.44 -2.26
N THR A 102 14.62 -26.10 -2.58
CA THR A 102 14.90 -27.48 -2.15
C THR A 102 15.95 -27.56 -1.04
N GLU A 103 15.74 -28.45 -0.07
CA GLU A 103 16.72 -28.72 1.00
C GLU A 103 18.07 -29.21 0.46
N ALA A 104 18.10 -29.80 -0.74
CA ALA A 104 19.34 -30.24 -1.39
C ALA A 104 20.30 -29.07 -1.68
N ALA A 105 19.79 -27.84 -1.76
CA ALA A 105 20.60 -26.64 -1.98
C ALA A 105 21.22 -26.08 -0.69
N ILE A 106 20.72 -26.47 0.49
CA ILE A 106 21.16 -25.91 1.78
C ILE A 106 22.67 -26.02 2.00
N PRO A 107 23.35 -27.16 1.76
CA PRO A 107 24.80 -27.25 1.94
C PRO A 107 25.58 -26.25 1.06
N ALA A 108 25.14 -26.06 -0.18
CA ALA A 108 25.74 -25.15 -1.13
C ALA A 108 25.53 -23.68 -0.72
N LEU A 109 24.31 -23.33 -0.33
CA LEU A 109 23.98 -22.00 0.18
C LEU A 109 24.70 -21.69 1.51
N THR A 110 24.86 -22.68 2.38
CA THR A 110 25.63 -22.56 3.63
C THR A 110 27.09 -22.21 3.35
N GLN A 111 27.69 -22.79 2.30
CA GLN A 111 29.04 -22.42 1.88
C GLN A 111 29.09 -20.96 1.39
N SER A 112 28.07 -20.49 0.66
CA SER A 112 27.98 -19.10 0.18
C SER A 112 27.81 -18.05 1.27
N LEU A 113 27.46 -18.45 2.51
CA LEU A 113 27.54 -17.55 3.68
C LEU A 113 28.97 -17.19 4.06
N GLN A 114 29.99 -17.82 3.46
CA GLN A 114 31.40 -17.51 3.68
C GLN A 114 32.04 -16.85 2.46
N ASP A 115 31.22 -16.35 1.53
CA ASP A 115 31.71 -15.63 0.36
C ASP A 115 32.43 -14.34 0.75
N GLU A 116 33.46 -13.97 -0.01
CA GLU A 116 34.20 -12.72 0.22
C GLU A 116 33.29 -11.49 0.07
N GLU A 117 32.27 -11.56 -0.79
CA GLU A 117 31.36 -10.44 -1.01
C GLU A 117 30.07 -10.51 -0.19
N TRP A 118 29.83 -9.45 0.59
CA TRP A 118 28.66 -9.34 1.47
C TRP A 118 27.34 -9.51 0.70
N PHE A 119 27.29 -9.07 -0.55
CA PHE A 119 26.10 -9.17 -1.40
C PHE A 119 25.76 -10.62 -1.80
N VAL A 120 26.76 -11.49 -1.90
CA VAL A 120 26.56 -12.93 -2.09
C VAL A 120 26.11 -13.56 -0.77
N ARG A 121 26.75 -13.19 0.35
CA ARG A 121 26.39 -13.70 1.69
C ARG A 121 24.95 -13.37 2.07
N ILE A 122 24.48 -12.15 1.85
CA ILE A 122 23.09 -11.76 2.13
C ILE A 122 22.12 -12.51 1.22
N SER A 123 22.45 -12.68 -0.06
CA SER A 123 21.62 -13.46 -0.99
C SER A 123 21.51 -14.91 -0.53
N ALA A 124 22.57 -15.48 0.06
CA ALA A 124 22.56 -16.84 0.58
C ALA A 124 21.71 -16.95 1.85
N ALA A 125 21.78 -15.96 2.75
CA ALA A 125 20.90 -15.89 3.91
C ALA A 125 19.42 -15.76 3.50
N VAL A 126 19.12 -14.95 2.47
CA VAL A 126 17.77 -14.83 1.89
C VAL A 126 17.31 -16.15 1.31
N ALA A 127 18.11 -16.79 0.44
CA ALA A 127 17.78 -18.05 -0.19
C ALA A 127 17.53 -19.18 0.84
N LEU A 128 18.34 -19.24 1.91
CA LEU A 128 18.13 -20.18 3.02
C LEU A 128 16.82 -19.90 3.77
N GLY A 129 16.49 -18.63 3.96
CA GLY A 129 15.22 -18.20 4.55
C GLY A 129 14.00 -18.52 3.69
N GLU A 130 14.08 -18.30 2.39
CA GLU A 130 13.01 -18.60 1.42
C GLU A 130 12.74 -20.11 1.29
N ILE A 131 13.77 -20.95 1.43
CA ILE A 131 13.59 -22.41 1.56
C ILE A 131 12.74 -22.72 2.81
N GLY A 132 12.93 -21.97 3.90
CA GLY A 132 11.99 -21.95 5.03
C GLY A 132 11.91 -23.23 5.86
N THR A 133 12.87 -24.16 5.74
CA THR A 133 12.87 -25.41 6.52
C THR A 133 13.81 -25.36 7.71
N GLU A 134 13.55 -26.21 8.71
CA GLU A 134 14.40 -26.31 9.90
C GLU A 134 15.87 -26.67 9.58
N ALA A 135 16.10 -27.34 8.44
CA ALA A 135 17.45 -27.67 8.00
C ALA A 135 18.32 -26.43 7.72
N ALA A 136 17.72 -25.28 7.43
CA ALA A 136 18.43 -24.02 7.18
C ALA A 136 18.85 -23.29 8.48
N ILE A 137 18.30 -23.66 9.63
CA ILE A 137 18.53 -22.97 10.91
C ILE A 137 20.01 -22.86 11.28
N PRO A 138 20.83 -23.93 11.23
CA PRO A 138 22.23 -23.81 11.62
C PRO A 138 23.02 -22.82 10.77
N ALA A 139 22.69 -22.74 9.47
CA ALA A 139 23.31 -21.83 8.54
C ALA A 139 22.87 -20.38 8.80
N LEU A 140 21.59 -20.14 9.06
CA LEU A 140 21.10 -18.81 9.43
C LEU A 140 21.64 -18.35 10.80
N ILE A 141 21.83 -19.26 11.77
CA ILE A 141 22.50 -18.95 13.03
C ILE A 141 23.97 -18.53 12.80
N GLN A 142 24.67 -19.17 11.86
CA GLN A 142 26.01 -18.75 11.46
C GLN A 142 25.98 -17.34 10.84
N ALA A 143 25.00 -17.04 9.98
CA ALA A 143 24.84 -15.73 9.35
C ALA A 143 24.54 -14.59 10.35
N LEU A 144 24.01 -14.89 11.54
CA LEU A 144 23.90 -13.90 12.63
C LEU A 144 25.24 -13.40 13.16
N GLN A 145 26.36 -14.05 12.84
CA GLN A 145 27.69 -13.65 13.25
C GLN A 145 28.50 -13.00 12.12
N ASP A 146 27.85 -12.63 11.01
CA ASP A 146 28.50 -11.98 9.87
C ASP A 146 29.06 -10.58 10.23
N GLU A 147 30.15 -10.18 9.59
CA GLU A 147 30.71 -8.84 9.74
C GLU A 147 29.74 -7.74 9.24
N ASP A 148 28.96 -8.05 8.20
CA ASP A 148 28.02 -7.14 7.59
C ASP A 148 26.66 -7.19 8.30
N TYR A 149 26.17 -6.01 8.70
CA TYR A 149 24.94 -5.93 9.49
C TYR A 149 23.68 -6.23 8.68
N ASP A 150 23.68 -6.05 7.36
CA ASP A 150 22.53 -6.37 6.52
C ASP A 150 22.37 -7.89 6.40
N VAL A 151 23.48 -8.64 6.35
CA VAL A 151 23.48 -10.12 6.46
C VAL A 151 22.92 -10.57 7.81
N ARG A 152 23.44 -10.03 8.92
CA ARG A 152 22.94 -10.37 10.28
C ARG A 152 21.46 -10.06 10.46
N SER A 153 21.04 -8.89 9.97
CA SER A 153 19.65 -8.40 10.04
C SER A 153 18.70 -9.29 9.24
N SER A 154 19.12 -9.71 8.03
CA SER A 154 18.38 -10.66 7.18
C SER A 154 18.23 -12.02 7.86
N ALA A 155 19.33 -12.55 8.41
CA ALA A 155 19.32 -13.84 9.10
C ALA A 155 18.38 -13.84 10.32
N ALA A 156 18.38 -12.76 11.12
CA ALA A 156 17.47 -12.62 12.26
C ALA A 156 16.00 -12.65 11.83
N LYS A 157 15.67 -11.93 10.74
CA LYS A 157 14.32 -11.92 10.17
C LYS A 157 13.86 -13.33 9.76
N PHE A 158 14.64 -14.03 8.94
CA PHE A 158 14.25 -15.34 8.43
C PHE A 158 14.20 -16.44 9.49
N LEU A 159 15.04 -16.35 10.53
CA LEU A 159 14.92 -17.24 11.71
C LEU A 159 13.58 -17.05 12.43
N GLY A 160 13.07 -15.81 12.49
CA GLY A 160 11.72 -15.51 13.00
C GLY A 160 10.61 -16.11 12.14
N GLU A 161 10.70 -15.95 10.82
CA GLU A 161 9.73 -16.49 9.87
C GLU A 161 9.66 -18.03 9.89
N ILE A 162 10.81 -18.72 10.08
CA ILE A 162 10.85 -20.18 10.27
C ILE A 162 10.21 -20.59 11.60
N GLY A 163 10.30 -19.76 12.64
CA GLY A 163 9.51 -19.90 13.87
C GLY A 163 9.97 -21.01 14.83
N THR A 164 11.25 -21.38 14.80
CA THR A 164 11.79 -22.51 15.60
C THR A 164 12.43 -22.08 16.92
N GLU A 165 12.23 -22.88 17.98
CA GLU A 165 12.88 -22.64 19.27
C GLU A 165 14.41 -22.78 19.23
N ALA A 166 14.94 -23.56 18.28
CA ALA A 166 16.38 -23.76 18.13
C ALA A 166 17.14 -22.45 17.83
N ALA A 167 16.46 -21.45 17.27
CA ALA A 167 17.03 -20.14 16.95
C ALA A 167 17.14 -19.21 18.18
N ILE A 168 16.39 -19.49 19.26
CA ILE A 168 16.25 -18.56 20.40
C ILE A 168 17.60 -18.16 20.98
N PRO A 169 18.53 -19.06 21.36
CA PRO A 169 19.78 -18.64 21.99
C PRO A 169 20.59 -17.66 21.13
N ALA A 170 20.59 -17.84 19.81
CA ALA A 170 21.28 -16.97 18.88
C ALA A 170 20.57 -15.63 18.70
N LEU A 171 19.22 -15.63 18.59
CA LEU A 171 18.43 -14.41 18.52
C LEU A 171 18.53 -13.58 19.81
N ILE A 172 18.63 -14.21 20.98
CA ILE A 172 18.89 -13.55 22.26
C ILE A 172 20.23 -12.81 22.22
N GLN A 173 21.27 -13.42 21.64
CA GLN A 173 22.55 -12.75 21.46
C GLN A 173 22.42 -11.54 20.51
N SER A 174 21.65 -11.67 19.42
CA SER A 174 21.40 -10.59 18.45
C SER A 174 20.62 -9.40 19.02
N LEU A 175 19.90 -9.55 20.14
CA LEU A 175 19.34 -8.42 20.87
C LEU A 175 20.40 -7.48 21.46
N GLN A 176 21.67 -7.93 21.55
CA GLN A 176 22.79 -7.13 22.05
C GLN A 176 23.69 -6.62 20.92
N ASP A 177 23.25 -6.72 19.66
CA ASP A 177 24.02 -6.26 18.50
C ASP A 177 24.24 -4.74 18.53
N GLU A 178 25.40 -4.28 18.05
CA GLU A 178 25.69 -2.84 17.97
C GLU A 178 24.75 -2.11 17.00
N VAL A 179 24.21 -2.82 15.99
CA VAL A 179 23.33 -2.26 14.98
C VAL A 179 21.86 -2.43 15.38
N ARG A 180 21.20 -1.28 15.56
CA ARG A 180 19.77 -1.15 15.89
C ARG A 180 18.81 -1.97 15.02
N PHE A 181 19.10 -2.15 13.72
CA PHE A 181 18.26 -2.94 12.81
C PHE A 181 18.32 -4.45 13.12
N VAL A 182 19.50 -4.95 13.50
CA VAL A 182 19.67 -6.34 13.92
C VAL A 182 18.93 -6.58 15.24
N ARG A 183 19.10 -5.69 16.22
CA ARG A 183 18.37 -5.76 17.51
C ARG A 183 16.85 -5.78 17.32
N ARG A 184 16.33 -4.89 16.45
CA ARG A 184 14.91 -4.85 16.10
C ARG A 184 14.43 -6.19 15.52
N ASN A 185 15.12 -6.70 14.48
CA ASN A 185 14.69 -7.94 13.83
C ASN A 185 14.78 -9.14 14.78
N ALA A 186 15.77 -9.17 15.68
CA ALA A 186 15.84 -10.17 16.73
C ALA A 186 14.64 -10.10 17.70
N ALA A 187 14.22 -8.90 18.12
CA ALA A 187 13.04 -8.72 18.96
C ALA A 187 11.75 -9.18 18.25
N VAL A 188 11.59 -8.83 16.98
CA VAL A 188 10.46 -9.28 16.14
C VAL A 188 10.45 -10.81 16.04
N ALA A 189 11.58 -11.41 15.66
CA ALA A 189 11.72 -12.85 15.49
C ALA A 189 11.39 -13.62 16.78
N LEU A 190 11.89 -13.17 17.93
CA LEU A 190 11.56 -13.78 19.22
C LEU A 190 10.07 -13.68 19.56
N GLY A 191 9.41 -12.58 19.19
CA GLY A 191 7.96 -12.42 19.33
C GLY A 191 7.14 -13.29 18.37
N GLU A 192 7.68 -13.64 17.21
CA GLU A 192 7.06 -14.56 16.24
C GLU A 192 7.19 -16.01 16.67
N ILE A 193 8.34 -16.41 17.21
CA ILE A 193 8.54 -17.74 17.79
C ILE A 193 7.66 -17.91 19.05
N GLY A 194 7.52 -16.85 19.86
CA GLY A 194 6.47 -16.78 20.88
C GLY A 194 6.73 -17.59 22.16
N THR A 195 7.99 -17.82 22.55
CA THR A 195 8.31 -18.65 23.73
C THR A 195 8.54 -17.86 25.02
N GLU A 196 8.34 -18.54 26.15
CA GLU A 196 8.64 -17.98 27.47
C GLU A 196 10.12 -17.67 27.69
N ALA A 197 11.02 -18.38 27.01
CA ALA A 197 12.47 -18.18 27.13
C ALA A 197 12.90 -16.77 26.69
N ALA A 198 12.14 -16.12 25.81
CA ALA A 198 12.42 -14.78 25.31
C ALA A 198 11.94 -13.65 26.24
N ILE A 199 11.11 -13.93 27.24
CA ILE A 199 10.38 -12.89 28.00
C ILE A 199 11.34 -11.93 28.71
N LEU A 200 12.29 -12.45 29.49
CA LEU A 200 13.15 -11.60 30.32
C LEU A 200 14.07 -10.70 29.50
N VAL A 201 14.52 -11.19 28.34
CA VAL A 201 15.40 -10.44 27.45
C VAL A 201 14.61 -9.42 26.61
N LEU A 202 13.37 -9.73 26.22
CA LEU A 202 12.48 -8.76 25.59
C LEU A 202 12.06 -7.65 26.59
N ILE A 203 11.88 -7.98 27.87
CA ILE A 203 11.69 -6.98 28.94
C ILE A 203 12.91 -6.05 29.03
N GLN A 204 14.13 -6.59 28.92
CA GLN A 204 15.34 -5.75 28.87
C GLN A 204 15.36 -4.87 27.62
N SER A 205 14.93 -5.37 26.45
CA SER A 205 14.84 -4.60 25.20
C SER A 205 13.83 -3.46 25.23
N LEU A 206 12.87 -3.45 26.17
CA LEU A 206 12.03 -2.27 26.43
C LEU A 206 12.84 -1.07 26.98
N GLN A 207 14.11 -1.26 27.34
CA GLN A 207 15.00 -0.20 27.80
C GLN A 207 16.09 0.12 26.78
N ASP A 208 15.95 -0.33 25.52
CA ASP A 208 16.88 0.00 24.44
C ASP A 208 16.94 1.51 24.18
N GLU A 209 18.11 2.01 23.78
CA GLU A 209 18.30 3.44 23.44
C GLU A 209 17.44 3.87 22.24
N VAL A 210 17.12 2.93 21.33
CA VAL A 210 16.38 3.20 20.10
C VAL A 210 14.91 2.86 20.25
N TRP A 211 14.04 3.87 20.06
CA TRP A 211 12.61 3.75 20.28
C TRP A 211 11.94 2.62 19.48
N PHE A 212 12.35 2.37 18.23
CA PHE A 212 11.72 1.32 17.43
C PHE A 212 12.13 -0.10 17.88
N VAL A 213 13.25 -0.25 18.61
CA VAL A 213 13.60 -1.52 19.25
C VAL A 213 12.70 -1.73 20.46
N ARG A 214 12.50 -0.70 21.29
CA ARG A 214 11.57 -0.73 22.43
C ARG A 214 10.14 -1.05 21.98
N ASP A 215 9.67 -0.41 20.92
CA ASP A 215 8.37 -0.62 20.29
C ASP A 215 8.18 -2.10 19.89
N ASN A 216 9.12 -2.65 19.12
CA ASN A 216 9.03 -4.04 18.66
C ASN A 216 9.16 -5.05 19.83
N ALA A 217 9.88 -4.70 20.89
CA ALA A 217 9.90 -5.51 22.12
C ALA A 217 8.54 -5.51 22.83
N ALA A 218 7.85 -4.37 22.91
CA ALA A 218 6.48 -4.29 23.45
C ALA A 218 5.50 -5.13 22.61
N VAL A 219 5.58 -5.03 21.28
CA VAL A 219 4.78 -5.86 20.35
C VAL A 219 5.05 -7.35 20.57
N ALA A 220 6.32 -7.75 20.67
CA ALA A 220 6.72 -9.14 20.88
C ALA A 220 6.17 -9.69 22.21
N LEU A 221 6.28 -8.93 23.30
CA LEU A 221 5.72 -9.32 24.61
C LEU A 221 4.20 -9.43 24.56
N GLY A 222 3.52 -8.55 23.83
CA GLY A 222 2.08 -8.62 23.60
C GLY A 222 1.65 -9.83 22.76
N LYS A 223 2.48 -10.29 21.81
CA LYS A 223 2.26 -11.54 21.05
C LYS A 223 2.42 -12.78 21.95
N ILE A 224 3.42 -12.78 22.83
CA ILE A 224 3.67 -13.89 23.78
C ILE A 224 2.54 -13.97 24.82
N GLY A 225 2.01 -12.83 25.27
CA GLY A 225 0.81 -12.80 26.12
C GLY A 225 1.05 -13.24 27.57
N THR A 226 2.22 -12.96 28.15
CA THR A 226 2.61 -13.40 29.50
C THR A 226 2.33 -12.36 30.59
N GLU A 227 1.91 -12.83 31.77
CA GLU A 227 1.75 -11.96 32.95
C GLU A 227 3.08 -11.36 33.44
N THR A 228 4.20 -12.06 33.21
CA THR A 228 5.53 -11.61 33.64
C THR A 228 5.92 -10.26 33.02
N ALA A 229 5.38 -9.93 31.85
CA ALA A 229 5.66 -8.69 31.13
C ALA A 229 4.86 -7.49 31.63
N ILE A 230 3.81 -7.70 32.43
CA ILE A 230 2.82 -6.65 32.78
C ILE A 230 3.50 -5.42 33.40
N LEU A 231 4.36 -5.60 34.40
CA LEU A 231 5.00 -4.47 35.09
C LEU A 231 5.91 -3.66 34.14
N ALA A 232 6.63 -4.34 33.26
CA ALA A 232 7.52 -3.69 32.29
C ALA A 232 6.72 -2.96 31.21
N LEU A 233 5.61 -3.54 30.74
CA LEU A 233 4.70 -2.90 29.79
C LEU A 233 3.97 -1.70 30.43
N ILE A 234 3.60 -1.77 31.71
CA ILE A 234 3.06 -0.62 32.46
C ILE A 234 4.08 0.52 32.51
N GLN A 235 5.37 0.22 32.69
CA GLN A 235 6.41 1.23 32.61
C GLN A 235 6.55 1.81 31.19
N ALA A 236 6.45 0.96 30.16
CA ALA A 236 6.52 1.38 28.75
C ALA A 236 5.33 2.28 28.32
N LEU A 237 4.21 2.27 29.04
CA LEU A 237 3.13 3.27 28.85
C LEU A 237 3.57 4.71 29.16
N GLN A 238 4.73 4.90 29.80
CA GLN A 238 5.31 6.20 30.13
C GLN A 238 6.58 6.52 29.32
N ASP A 239 6.81 5.78 28.23
CA ASP A 239 7.95 6.00 27.34
C ASP A 239 7.88 7.39 26.68
N GLU A 240 9.03 7.99 26.38
CA GLU A 240 9.13 9.27 25.68
C GLU A 240 8.52 9.21 24.27
N GLU A 241 8.63 8.07 23.60
CA GLU A 241 8.15 7.88 22.23
C GLU A 241 6.71 7.36 22.22
N ASN A 242 5.86 8.01 21.43
CA ASN A 242 4.44 7.69 21.39
C ASN A 242 4.16 6.28 20.83
N HIS A 243 4.96 5.81 19.87
CA HIS A 243 4.86 4.48 19.28
C HIS A 243 5.05 3.39 20.34
N VAL A 244 6.02 3.56 21.24
CA VAL A 244 6.26 2.62 22.34
C VAL A 244 5.09 2.60 23.31
N ARG A 245 4.56 3.77 23.68
CA ARG A 245 3.36 3.88 24.53
C ARG A 245 2.15 3.18 23.92
N ILE A 246 1.94 3.34 22.61
CA ILE A 246 0.86 2.67 21.85
C ILE A 246 1.03 1.15 21.90
N SER A 247 2.21 0.64 21.55
CA SER A 247 2.46 -0.80 21.53
C SER A 247 2.36 -1.43 22.91
N ALA A 248 2.76 -0.70 23.96
CA ALA A 248 2.56 -1.12 25.35
C ALA A 248 1.05 -1.22 25.71
N ALA A 249 0.24 -0.23 25.32
CA ALA A 249 -1.21 -0.27 25.55
C ALA A 249 -1.87 -1.45 24.82
N VAL A 250 -1.52 -1.67 23.55
CA VAL A 250 -2.01 -2.81 22.76
C VAL A 250 -1.58 -4.14 23.37
N ALA A 251 -0.33 -4.26 23.81
CA ALA A 251 0.18 -5.48 24.44
C ALA A 251 -0.58 -5.81 25.74
N LEU A 252 -0.83 -4.80 26.59
CA LEU A 252 -1.59 -4.97 27.84
C LEU A 252 -3.06 -5.34 27.57
N GLY A 253 -3.69 -4.75 26.54
CA GLY A 253 -5.03 -5.13 26.09
C GLY A 253 -5.10 -6.60 25.68
N LYS A 254 -4.13 -7.07 24.88
CA LYS A 254 -4.02 -8.48 24.46
C LYS A 254 -3.78 -9.45 25.62
N ILE A 255 -2.98 -9.05 26.62
CA ILE A 255 -2.76 -9.87 27.83
C ILE A 255 -4.05 -9.93 28.67
N GLY A 256 -4.86 -8.87 28.68
CA GLY A 256 -6.20 -8.88 29.28
C GLY A 256 -6.22 -8.86 30.81
N THR A 257 -5.20 -8.30 31.46
CA THR A 257 -5.08 -8.29 32.93
C THR A 257 -5.71 -7.06 33.59
N GLU A 258 -6.43 -7.24 34.70
CA GLU A 258 -6.97 -6.14 35.51
C GLU A 258 -5.87 -5.27 36.14
N ALA A 259 -4.67 -5.83 36.36
CA ALA A 259 -3.55 -5.10 36.94
C ALA A 259 -3.10 -3.91 36.08
N ALA A 260 -3.38 -3.94 34.77
CA ALA A 260 -3.04 -2.88 33.83
C ALA A 260 -4.01 -1.68 33.86
N ILE A 261 -5.22 -1.86 34.41
CA ILE A 261 -6.31 -0.88 34.32
C ILE A 261 -5.91 0.50 34.87
N PRO A 262 -5.29 0.63 36.07
CA PRO A 262 -4.94 1.96 36.58
C PRO A 262 -3.97 2.72 35.67
N ALA A 263 -3.00 2.02 35.07
CA ALA A 263 -2.03 2.62 34.16
C ALA A 263 -2.66 2.98 32.81
N LEU A 264 -3.51 2.11 32.26
CA LEU A 264 -4.25 2.41 31.03
C LEU A 264 -5.23 3.58 31.21
N ILE A 265 -5.86 3.72 32.38
CA ILE A 265 -6.68 4.89 32.72
C ILE A 265 -5.84 6.17 32.71
N GLN A 266 -4.59 6.12 33.20
CA GLN A 266 -3.68 7.26 33.09
C GLN A 266 -3.35 7.57 31.62
N SER A 267 -3.14 6.55 30.79
CA SER A 267 -2.88 6.71 29.35
C SER A 267 -4.07 7.28 28.55
N LEU A 268 -5.29 7.24 29.09
CA LEU A 268 -6.43 7.98 28.52
C LEU A 268 -6.27 9.50 28.62
N GLN A 269 -5.25 10.00 29.33
CA GLN A 269 -4.95 11.43 29.46
C GLN A 269 -3.63 11.80 28.76
N ASP A 270 -3.11 10.93 27.89
CA ASP A 270 -1.90 11.19 27.11
C ASP A 270 -2.08 12.38 26.16
N GLU A 271 -0.99 13.12 25.90
CA GLU A 271 -1.02 14.26 24.97
C GLU A 271 -1.33 13.83 23.53
N VAL A 272 -0.97 12.60 23.15
CA VAL A 272 -1.20 12.05 21.81
C VAL A 272 -2.53 11.32 21.77
N TRP A 273 -3.47 11.80 20.96
CA TRP A 273 -4.80 11.20 20.78
C TRP A 273 -4.73 9.71 20.42
N PHE A 274 -3.73 9.29 19.63
CA PHE A 274 -3.57 7.91 19.22
C PHE A 274 -3.18 6.98 20.39
N VAL A 275 -2.44 7.48 21.40
CA VAL A 275 -2.18 6.76 22.65
C VAL A 275 -3.48 6.64 23.46
N ARG A 276 -4.23 7.75 23.63
CA ARG A 276 -5.53 7.76 24.33
C ARG A 276 -6.51 6.76 23.72
N ARG A 277 -6.60 6.74 22.39
CA ARG A 277 -7.42 5.81 21.61
C ARG A 277 -7.06 4.36 21.92
N ASN A 278 -5.79 3.99 21.83
CA ASN A 278 -5.35 2.61 22.07
C ASN A 278 -5.50 2.20 23.54
N ALA A 279 -5.36 3.13 24.49
CA ALA A 279 -5.70 2.87 25.89
C ALA A 279 -7.19 2.57 26.08
N ALA A 280 -8.10 3.30 25.41
CA ALA A 280 -9.53 3.00 25.44
C ALA A 280 -9.85 1.64 24.84
N VAL A 281 -9.21 1.28 23.72
CA VAL A 281 -9.34 -0.05 23.11
C VAL A 281 -8.88 -1.15 24.06
N ALA A 282 -7.69 -1.01 24.66
CA ALA A 282 -7.12 -1.98 25.59
C ALA A 282 -8.02 -2.19 26.83
N LEU A 283 -8.58 -1.12 27.39
CA LEU A 283 -9.55 -1.21 28.49
C LEU A 283 -10.83 -1.95 28.08
N GLY A 284 -11.31 -1.74 26.85
CA GLY A 284 -12.43 -2.47 26.28
C GLY A 284 -12.14 -3.95 26.00
N GLU A 285 -10.89 -4.31 25.69
CA GLU A 285 -10.43 -5.70 25.53
C GLU A 285 -10.31 -6.42 26.88
N ILE A 286 -9.82 -5.73 27.91
CA ILE A 286 -9.81 -6.23 29.30
C ILE A 286 -11.25 -6.44 29.79
N GLY A 287 -12.18 -5.56 29.43
CA GLY A 287 -13.62 -5.82 29.53
C GLY A 287 -14.21 -5.73 30.95
N THR A 288 -13.60 -4.97 31.85
CA THR A 288 -14.02 -4.89 33.27
C THR A 288 -14.77 -3.60 33.60
N GLU A 289 -15.68 -3.69 34.58
CA GLU A 289 -16.48 -2.55 35.06
C GLU A 289 -15.63 -1.41 35.65
N ALA A 290 -14.44 -1.72 36.16
CA ALA A 290 -13.54 -0.73 36.74
C ALA A 290 -13.09 0.34 35.73
N ALA A 291 -13.12 0.05 34.43
CA ALA A 291 -12.77 0.99 33.37
C ALA A 291 -13.91 1.97 33.02
N ILE A 292 -15.16 1.67 33.38
CA ILE A 292 -16.35 2.41 32.92
C ILE A 292 -16.27 3.91 33.24
N PRO A 293 -15.96 4.34 34.48
CA PRO A 293 -15.96 5.77 34.79
C PRO A 293 -14.97 6.56 33.93
N ALA A 294 -13.79 5.98 33.66
CA ALA A 294 -12.78 6.61 32.84
C ALA A 294 -13.16 6.61 31.35
N LEU A 295 -13.73 5.52 30.83
CA LEU A 295 -14.24 5.47 29.46
C LEU A 295 -15.41 6.42 29.24
N ILE A 296 -16.28 6.62 30.23
CA ILE A 296 -17.34 7.65 30.17
C ILE A 296 -16.74 9.05 30.05
N GLN A 297 -15.64 9.33 30.74
CA GLN A 297 -14.93 10.60 30.57
C GLN A 297 -14.34 10.73 29.17
N SER A 298 -13.77 9.65 28.61
CA SER A 298 -13.23 9.63 27.24
C SER A 298 -14.29 9.78 26.14
N LEU A 299 -15.58 9.59 26.43
CA LEU A 299 -16.67 9.98 25.51
C LEU A 299 -16.76 11.50 25.31
N GLN A 300 -16.01 12.30 26.07
CA GLN A 300 -15.95 13.76 25.96
C GLN A 300 -14.55 14.24 25.54
N ASP A 301 -13.72 13.34 25.00
CA ASP A 301 -12.40 13.69 24.49
C ASP A 301 -12.50 14.67 23.30
N GLU A 302 -11.49 15.51 23.12
CA GLU A 302 -11.42 16.45 22.00
C GLU A 302 -11.34 15.74 20.64
N ASP A 303 -10.74 14.55 20.61
CA ASP A 303 -10.55 13.75 19.40
C ASP A 303 -11.69 12.74 19.22
N ASP A 304 -12.29 12.75 18.04
CA ASP A 304 -13.43 11.90 17.66
C ASP A 304 -13.06 10.41 17.69
N PHE A 305 -11.85 10.01 17.27
CA PHE A 305 -11.44 8.60 17.32
C PHE A 305 -11.31 8.07 18.75
N VAL A 306 -10.93 8.92 19.70
CA VAL A 306 -10.93 8.56 21.12
C VAL A 306 -12.36 8.37 21.62
N ARG A 307 -13.27 9.30 21.30
CA ARG A 307 -14.70 9.18 21.64
C ARG A 307 -15.34 7.91 21.04
N ILE A 308 -15.07 7.61 19.77
CA ILE A 308 -15.47 6.39 19.07
C ILE A 308 -14.98 5.15 19.82
N SER A 309 -13.69 5.11 20.16
CA SER A 309 -13.08 3.95 20.82
C SER A 309 -13.62 3.75 22.24
N ALA A 310 -13.91 4.84 22.95
CA ALA A 310 -14.58 4.79 24.25
C ALA A 310 -16.01 4.23 24.14
N ALA A 311 -16.80 4.65 23.14
CA ALA A 311 -18.13 4.10 22.89
C ALA A 311 -18.08 2.60 22.58
N VAL A 312 -17.14 2.17 21.71
CA VAL A 312 -16.92 0.75 21.39
C VAL A 312 -16.51 -0.05 22.63
N ALA A 313 -15.57 0.47 23.44
CA ALA A 313 -15.11 -0.18 24.65
C ALA A 313 -16.24 -0.37 25.68
N LEU A 314 -17.06 0.67 25.89
CA LEU A 314 -18.24 0.59 26.77
C LEU A 314 -19.26 -0.43 26.26
N GLY A 315 -19.46 -0.49 24.93
CA GLY A 315 -20.32 -1.50 24.30
C GLY A 315 -19.78 -2.93 24.44
N LYS A 316 -18.45 -3.12 24.41
CA LYS A 316 -17.79 -4.42 24.67
C LYS A 316 -17.94 -4.85 26.12
N ILE A 317 -17.77 -3.92 27.07
CA ILE A 317 -17.96 -4.19 28.52
C ILE A 317 -19.43 -4.54 28.81
N GLY A 318 -20.38 -3.88 28.14
CA GLY A 318 -21.77 -4.36 28.06
C GLY A 318 -22.65 -4.09 29.28
N THR A 319 -22.28 -3.13 30.13
CA THR A 319 -22.98 -2.87 31.41
C THR A 319 -23.95 -1.69 31.36
N GLU A 320 -25.02 -1.73 32.16
CA GLU A 320 -26.04 -0.66 32.21
C GLU A 320 -25.50 0.70 32.66
N ALA A 321 -24.42 0.72 33.44
CA ALA A 321 -23.80 1.95 33.92
C ALA A 321 -23.35 2.90 32.79
N ALA A 322 -23.08 2.37 31.60
CA ALA A 322 -22.68 3.14 30.43
C ALA A 322 -23.86 3.78 29.68
N ILE A 323 -25.10 3.30 29.89
CA ILE A 323 -26.26 3.69 29.07
C ILE A 323 -26.49 5.22 29.07
N PRO A 324 -26.53 5.92 30.22
CA PRO A 324 -26.82 7.35 30.22
C PRO A 324 -25.79 8.16 29.41
N ALA A 325 -24.51 7.80 29.51
CA ALA A 325 -23.43 8.48 28.80
C ALA A 325 -23.48 8.20 27.29
N LEU A 326 -23.73 6.95 26.89
CA LEU A 326 -23.88 6.59 25.48
C LEU A 326 -25.11 7.27 24.84
N ILE A 327 -26.21 7.44 25.58
CA ILE A 327 -27.38 8.20 25.11
C ILE A 327 -27.02 9.66 24.84
N GLN A 328 -26.18 10.27 25.70
CA GLN A 328 -25.67 11.62 25.45
C GLN A 328 -24.78 11.65 24.19
N SER A 329 -23.93 10.65 23.99
CA SER A 329 -23.08 10.52 22.78
C SER A 329 -23.86 10.31 21.48
N LEU A 330 -25.16 10.00 21.52
CA LEU A 330 -26.01 10.04 20.33
C LEU A 330 -26.32 11.49 19.86
N GLN A 331 -25.82 12.50 20.56
CA GLN A 331 -25.89 13.92 20.18
C GLN A 331 -24.48 14.48 19.88
N ASP A 332 -23.48 13.64 19.72
CA ASP A 332 -22.11 14.06 19.41
C ASP A 332 -22.02 14.80 18.06
N GLU A 333 -21.08 15.72 17.94
CA GLU A 333 -20.87 16.46 16.69
C GLU A 333 -20.38 15.56 15.55
N ASP A 334 -19.68 14.46 15.86
CA ASP A 334 -19.19 13.50 14.88
C ASP A 334 -20.19 12.35 14.67
N ASP A 335 -20.52 12.11 13.40
CA ASP A 335 -21.50 11.12 12.98
C ASP A 335 -21.10 9.69 13.37
N PHE A 336 -19.81 9.34 13.33
CA PHE A 336 -19.35 8.01 13.68
C PHE A 336 -19.39 7.75 15.19
N VAL A 337 -19.13 8.77 16.02
CA VAL A 337 -19.35 8.68 17.47
C VAL A 337 -20.81 8.33 17.76
N ARG A 338 -21.77 9.00 17.09
CA ARG A 338 -23.20 8.73 17.27
C ARG A 338 -23.58 7.31 16.82
N ILE A 339 -23.05 6.84 15.69
CA ILE A 339 -23.27 5.46 15.21
C ILE A 339 -22.73 4.43 16.21
N MET A 340 -21.48 4.61 16.69
CA MET A 340 -20.87 3.68 17.64
C MET A 340 -21.57 3.70 19.00
N ALA A 341 -22.07 4.85 19.45
CA ALA A 341 -22.90 4.94 20.65
C ALA A 341 -24.21 4.16 20.49
N ALA A 342 -24.87 4.24 19.34
CA ALA A 342 -26.06 3.45 19.04
C ALA A 342 -25.78 1.93 19.02
N GLU A 343 -24.68 1.52 18.39
CA GLU A 343 -24.27 0.11 18.35
C GLU A 343 -23.91 -0.41 19.75
N ALA A 344 -23.19 0.38 20.56
CA ALA A 344 -22.85 0.05 21.93
C ALA A 344 -24.09 -0.14 22.81
N LEU A 345 -25.09 0.74 22.68
CA LEU A 345 -26.39 0.60 23.36
C LEU A 345 -27.12 -0.69 22.93
N GLY A 346 -27.07 -1.03 21.63
CA GLY A 346 -27.59 -2.29 21.09
C GLY A 346 -26.91 -3.52 21.69
N LYS A 347 -25.57 -3.48 21.85
CA LYS A 347 -24.79 -4.56 22.46
C LYS A 347 -25.15 -4.76 23.94
N ILE A 348 -25.16 -3.68 24.73
CA ILE A 348 -25.57 -3.70 26.16
C ILE A 348 -26.97 -4.30 26.28
N GLY A 349 -27.90 -3.79 25.48
CA GLY A 349 -29.22 -4.36 25.24
C GLY A 349 -30.02 -4.78 26.48
N THR A 350 -30.24 -3.84 27.39
CA THR A 350 -31.15 -3.99 28.53
C THR A 350 -32.45 -3.20 28.36
N GLU A 351 -33.46 -3.51 29.15
CA GLU A 351 -34.76 -2.82 29.12
C GLU A 351 -34.61 -1.30 29.38
N ALA A 352 -33.63 -0.92 30.20
CA ALA A 352 -33.31 0.48 30.45
C ALA A 352 -32.89 1.23 29.17
N ALA A 353 -32.16 0.58 28.27
CA ALA A 353 -31.76 1.16 26.98
C ALA A 353 -32.96 1.36 26.05
N ILE A 354 -33.98 0.48 26.09
CA ILE A 354 -35.20 0.60 25.26
C ILE A 354 -35.91 1.93 25.54
N ASN A 355 -36.15 2.24 26.81
CA ASN A 355 -36.91 3.42 27.20
C ASN A 355 -36.19 4.71 26.82
N GLN A 356 -34.86 4.76 27.00
CA GLN A 356 -34.06 5.94 26.70
C GLN A 356 -33.85 6.14 25.19
N LEU A 357 -33.56 5.07 24.43
CA LEU A 357 -33.47 5.11 22.97
C LEU A 357 -34.80 5.52 22.34
N ALA A 358 -35.93 4.93 22.80
CA ALA A 358 -37.24 5.27 22.28
C ALA A 358 -37.66 6.71 22.61
N GLN A 359 -37.17 7.27 23.73
CA GLN A 359 -37.37 8.68 24.05
C GLN A 359 -36.51 9.59 23.17
N ALA A 360 -35.26 9.23 22.90
CA ALA A 360 -34.38 9.97 22.00
C ALA A 360 -34.95 10.02 20.57
N LEU A 361 -35.42 8.89 20.04
CA LEU A 361 -36.05 8.78 18.71
C LEU A 361 -37.35 9.60 18.55
N LYS A 362 -37.94 10.08 19.66
CA LYS A 362 -39.13 10.96 19.66
C LYS A 362 -38.79 12.44 19.74
N GLN A 363 -37.52 12.81 19.94
CA GLN A 363 -37.12 14.21 19.98
C GLN A 363 -36.82 14.71 18.56
N GLU A 364 -37.54 15.74 18.11
CA GLU A 364 -37.36 16.32 16.77
C GLU A 364 -35.90 16.76 16.51
N ASN A 365 -35.26 17.40 17.50
CA ASN A 365 -33.85 17.79 17.47
C ASN A 365 -32.90 16.60 17.32
N PHE A 366 -33.25 15.45 17.91
CA PHE A 366 -32.45 14.23 17.81
C PHE A 366 -32.56 13.64 16.40
N VAL A 367 -33.78 13.51 15.88
CA VAL A 367 -34.02 12.94 14.55
C VAL A 367 -33.44 13.83 13.45
N THR A 368 -33.54 15.16 13.58
CA THR A 368 -32.95 16.13 12.63
C THR A 368 -31.43 16.23 12.72
N ALA A 369 -30.82 16.03 13.88
CA ALA A 369 -29.35 16.00 14.03
C ALA A 369 -28.71 14.66 13.63
N ASN A 370 -29.51 13.60 13.48
CA ASN A 370 -29.06 12.21 13.25
C ASN A 370 -29.60 11.59 11.95
N GLU A 371 -29.96 12.42 10.96
CA GLU A 371 -30.53 11.95 9.68
C GLU A 371 -29.59 10.94 8.99
N GLY A 372 -30.16 9.88 8.37
CA GLY A 372 -29.38 8.84 7.67
C GLY A 372 -29.04 7.59 8.51
N ASP A 373 -27.77 7.18 8.49
CA ASP A 373 -27.32 5.89 9.07
C ASP A 373 -27.45 5.84 10.60
N THR A 374 -27.17 6.92 11.32
CA THR A 374 -27.27 6.94 12.80
C THR A 374 -28.68 6.59 13.27
N LEU A 375 -29.71 7.15 12.62
CA LEU A 375 -31.11 6.80 12.90
C LEU A 375 -31.40 5.32 12.62
N LYS A 376 -30.86 4.77 11.51
CA LYS A 376 -30.97 3.34 11.17
C LYS A 376 -30.31 2.44 12.21
N TYR A 377 -29.11 2.78 12.68
CA TYR A 377 -28.39 2.02 13.71
C TYR A 377 -29.10 2.10 15.07
N ALA A 378 -29.64 3.27 15.45
CA ALA A 378 -30.43 3.41 16.67
C ALA A 378 -31.75 2.60 16.62
N ILE A 379 -32.42 2.56 15.46
CA ILE A 379 -33.60 1.72 15.24
C ILE A 379 -33.24 0.24 15.30
N ASN A 380 -32.17 -0.18 14.61
CA ASN A 380 -31.69 -1.57 14.61
C ASN A 380 -31.30 -2.02 16.03
N ALA A 381 -30.60 -1.17 16.79
CA ALA A 381 -30.31 -1.43 18.19
C ALA A 381 -31.62 -1.67 18.98
N LEU A 382 -32.62 -0.79 18.84
CA LEU A 382 -33.90 -0.94 19.51
C LEU A 382 -34.64 -2.24 19.09
N GLU A 383 -34.59 -2.61 17.81
CA GLU A 383 -35.17 -3.85 17.29
C GLU A 383 -34.48 -5.10 17.85
N GLN A 384 -33.13 -5.11 17.89
CA GLN A 384 -32.36 -6.22 18.46
C GLN A 384 -32.65 -6.42 19.94
N ILE A 385 -32.77 -5.33 20.70
CA ILE A 385 -33.09 -5.40 22.13
C ILE A 385 -34.53 -5.92 22.32
N GLN A 386 -35.49 -5.40 21.55
CA GLN A 386 -36.88 -5.88 21.57
C GLN A 386 -37.00 -7.37 21.23
N GLN A 387 -36.28 -7.83 20.20
CA GLN A 387 -36.20 -9.26 19.85
C GLN A 387 -35.62 -10.10 20.99
N ARG A 388 -34.55 -9.64 21.66
CA ARG A 388 -33.91 -10.32 22.78
C ARG A 388 -34.87 -10.55 23.97
N TYR A 389 -35.75 -9.60 24.25
CA TYR A 389 -36.75 -9.69 25.33
C TYR A 389 -38.11 -10.25 24.88
N GLN A 390 -38.23 -10.74 23.64
CA GLN A 390 -39.50 -11.23 23.07
C GLN A 390 -40.65 -10.21 23.18
N PHE A 391 -40.31 -8.92 23.18
CA PHE A 391 -41.25 -7.81 23.32
C PHE A 391 -41.13 -6.93 22.08
N TYR A 392 -42.13 -6.98 21.19
CA TYR A 392 -42.14 -6.15 19.98
C TYR A 392 -43.22 -5.09 20.07
N ASN A 393 -42.81 -3.82 20.22
CA ASN A 393 -43.69 -2.68 20.15
C ASN A 393 -43.32 -1.79 18.95
N PRO A 394 -44.01 -1.93 17.80
CA PRO A 394 -43.70 -1.19 16.59
C PRO A 394 -43.91 0.33 16.71
N THR A 395 -44.57 0.81 17.76
CA THR A 395 -44.72 2.26 18.00
C THR A 395 -43.47 2.91 18.61
N LEU A 396 -42.52 2.10 19.12
CA LEU A 396 -41.24 2.60 19.64
C LEU A 396 -40.19 2.79 18.54
N THR A 397 -40.39 2.18 17.36
CA THR A 397 -39.48 2.24 16.20
C THR A 397 -39.95 3.20 15.10
N GLN A 398 -41.09 3.88 15.27
CA GLN A 398 -41.59 4.86 14.29
C GLN A 398 -41.07 6.28 14.61
N PRO A 399 -40.12 6.84 13.83
CA PRO A 399 -39.70 8.24 13.98
C PRO A 399 -40.84 9.20 13.58
N ILE A 400 -40.78 10.45 14.06
CA ILE A 400 -41.66 11.53 13.60
C ILE A 400 -41.49 11.68 12.07
N PRO A 401 -42.57 11.79 11.27
CA PRO A 401 -42.47 12.00 9.84
C PRO A 401 -41.87 13.39 9.56
N ILE A 402 -40.58 13.43 9.26
CA ILE A 402 -39.90 14.60 8.68
C ILE A 402 -40.16 14.60 7.17
N PRO A 403 -40.43 15.76 6.54
CA PRO A 403 -40.56 15.84 5.09
C PRO A 403 -39.32 15.25 4.41
N ALA A 404 -39.55 14.31 3.49
CA ALA A 404 -38.52 13.54 2.82
C ALA A 404 -37.36 14.41 2.31
N LEU A 405 -36.24 14.38 3.03
CA LEU A 405 -34.94 14.70 2.49
C LEU A 405 -34.41 13.45 1.80
N GLN A 406 -33.98 13.65 0.56
CA GLN A 406 -33.59 12.60 -0.36
C GLN A 406 -32.44 11.77 0.21
N LEU A 407 -32.77 10.57 0.68
CA LEU A 407 -31.85 9.43 0.65
C LEU A 407 -31.14 9.43 -0.71
N TYR A 408 -29.84 9.13 -0.71
CA TYR A 408 -29.04 8.82 -1.89
C TYR A 408 -29.93 8.28 -3.01
N ILE A 409 -30.18 9.13 -4.01
CA ILE A 409 -30.78 8.71 -5.27
C ILE A 409 -29.56 8.44 -6.13
N PRO A 410 -29.16 7.18 -6.35
CA PRO A 410 -28.15 6.91 -7.35
C PRO A 410 -28.63 7.55 -8.64
N SER A 411 -27.72 8.21 -9.36
CA SER A 411 -28.00 8.70 -10.71
C SER A 411 -28.72 7.57 -11.46
N THR A 412 -29.96 7.80 -11.90
CA THR A 412 -30.72 6.80 -12.69
C THR A 412 -30.13 6.62 -14.09
N GLN A 413 -28.98 7.23 -14.35
CA GLN A 413 -28.36 7.35 -15.65
C GLN A 413 -27.00 6.65 -15.62
N LEU A 414 -26.83 5.72 -16.55
CA LEU A 414 -25.57 5.04 -16.85
C LEU A 414 -24.48 6.07 -17.15
N MET A 415 -23.35 6.01 -16.45
CA MET A 415 -22.22 6.95 -16.62
C MET A 415 -20.97 6.22 -17.11
N TYR A 416 -20.19 6.89 -17.96
CA TYR A 416 -18.96 6.35 -18.53
C TYR A 416 -17.75 7.21 -18.18
N ILE A 417 -16.80 6.64 -17.44
CA ILE A 417 -15.55 7.30 -17.08
C ILE A 417 -14.39 6.56 -17.74
N LEU A 418 -13.60 7.28 -18.53
CA LEU A 418 -12.43 6.73 -19.18
C LEU A 418 -11.22 6.89 -18.25
N HIS A 419 -10.49 5.80 -17.98
CA HIS A 419 -9.26 5.82 -17.20
C HIS A 419 -8.08 5.41 -18.07
N LEU A 420 -7.22 6.39 -18.37
CA LEU A 420 -5.96 6.19 -19.07
C LEU A 420 -4.83 6.36 -18.06
N SER A 421 -4.01 5.33 -17.90
CA SER A 421 -2.76 5.43 -17.16
C SER A 421 -1.60 5.55 -18.11
N ASP A 422 -0.55 6.29 -17.75
CA ASP A 422 0.75 6.28 -18.46
C ASP A 422 0.60 6.53 -19.97
N LEU A 423 0.34 7.80 -20.32
CA LEU A 423 0.01 8.22 -21.68
C LEU A 423 1.22 8.15 -22.62
N HIS A 424 2.39 8.62 -22.18
CA HIS A 424 3.68 8.62 -22.91
C HIS A 424 3.63 9.06 -24.40
N ILE A 425 2.78 10.03 -24.75
CA ILE A 425 2.70 10.51 -26.13
C ILE A 425 3.84 11.50 -26.39
N THR A 426 4.62 11.23 -27.43
CA THR A 426 5.86 11.98 -27.73
C THR A 426 5.77 12.83 -28.99
N THR A 427 4.84 12.55 -29.90
CA THR A 427 4.75 13.27 -31.18
C THR A 427 3.30 13.60 -31.58
N PRO A 428 3.05 14.70 -32.31
CA PRO A 428 1.71 15.04 -32.79
C PRO A 428 1.07 13.99 -33.71
N ASN A 429 1.89 13.25 -34.47
CA ASN A 429 1.40 12.16 -35.33
C ASN A 429 0.90 10.98 -34.47
N GLN A 430 1.64 10.62 -33.43
CA GLN A 430 1.23 9.60 -32.45
C GLN A 430 -0.03 10.04 -31.72
N ALA A 431 -0.10 11.31 -31.28
CA ALA A 431 -1.27 11.90 -30.66
C ALA A 431 -2.52 11.75 -31.52
N THR A 432 -2.43 12.10 -32.81
CA THR A 432 -3.53 11.98 -33.78
C THR A 432 -3.94 10.53 -34.02
N LEU A 433 -2.96 9.65 -34.21
CA LEU A 433 -3.23 8.24 -34.47
C LEU A 433 -3.92 7.58 -33.27
N TRP A 434 -3.36 7.74 -32.08
CA TRP A 434 -3.85 7.10 -30.87
C TRP A 434 -5.19 7.67 -30.40
N SER A 435 -5.43 8.99 -30.57
CA SER A 435 -6.75 9.57 -30.28
C SER A 435 -7.82 8.99 -31.20
N ASN A 436 -7.51 8.80 -32.49
CA ASN A 436 -8.45 8.22 -33.45
C ASN A 436 -8.73 6.75 -33.16
N GLN A 437 -7.70 5.97 -32.83
CA GLN A 437 -7.85 4.55 -32.47
C GLN A 437 -8.68 4.35 -31.20
N LEU A 438 -8.44 5.19 -30.19
CA LEU A 438 -9.24 5.18 -28.97
C LEU A 438 -10.69 5.60 -29.24
N ALA A 439 -10.90 6.64 -30.06
CA ALA A 439 -12.24 7.08 -30.42
C ALA A 439 -13.00 6.03 -31.25
N GLU A 440 -12.30 5.31 -32.14
CA GLU A 440 -12.84 4.19 -32.90
C GLU A 440 -13.29 3.05 -31.98
N ASP A 441 -12.47 2.65 -30.99
CA ASP A 441 -12.85 1.60 -30.04
C ASP A 441 -14.06 2.01 -29.20
N LEU A 442 -14.02 3.23 -28.62
CA LEU A 442 -15.11 3.73 -27.79
C LEU A 442 -16.42 3.85 -28.56
N ARG A 443 -16.40 4.39 -29.79
CA ARG A 443 -17.62 4.66 -30.55
C ARG A 443 -18.14 3.44 -31.30
N ASN A 444 -17.27 2.68 -31.93
CA ASN A 444 -17.69 1.64 -32.89
C ASN A 444 -17.69 0.24 -32.28
N GLU A 445 -16.76 -0.06 -31.37
CA GLU A 445 -16.67 -1.39 -30.75
C GLU A 445 -17.44 -1.46 -29.43
N LEU A 446 -17.43 -0.37 -28.65
CA LEU A 446 -18.10 -0.29 -27.34
C LEU A 446 -19.42 0.48 -27.36
N ASP A 447 -19.80 1.09 -28.49
CA ASP A 447 -21.03 1.87 -28.67
C ASP A 447 -21.24 2.97 -27.59
N ILE A 448 -20.16 3.60 -27.13
CA ILE A 448 -20.19 4.61 -26.07
C ILE A 448 -20.74 5.93 -26.61
N PRO A 449 -21.88 6.43 -26.10
CA PRO A 449 -22.51 7.62 -26.64
C PRO A 449 -21.82 8.92 -26.19
N GLN A 450 -21.19 8.91 -25.01
CA GLN A 450 -20.53 10.07 -24.39
C GLN A 450 -19.59 9.60 -23.27
N LEU A 451 -18.69 10.49 -22.85
CA LEU A 451 -17.90 10.33 -21.62
C LEU A 451 -18.34 11.37 -20.57
N ASP A 452 -18.46 10.94 -19.32
CA ASP A 452 -18.80 11.80 -18.18
C ASP A 452 -17.57 12.36 -17.47
N ALA A 453 -16.46 11.60 -17.50
CA ALA A 453 -15.15 12.06 -17.02
C ALA A 453 -14.00 11.32 -17.71
N LEU A 454 -12.81 11.92 -17.63
CA LEU A 454 -11.53 11.34 -18.04
C LEU A 454 -10.56 11.41 -16.86
N ILE A 455 -9.94 10.28 -16.54
CA ILE A 455 -8.88 10.16 -15.55
C ILE A 455 -7.57 9.89 -16.29
N LEU A 456 -6.59 10.75 -16.11
CA LEU A 456 -5.20 10.59 -16.55
C LEU A 456 -4.34 10.37 -15.30
N SER A 457 -3.92 9.13 -15.07
CA SER A 457 -3.07 8.79 -13.94
C SER A 457 -1.65 8.48 -14.38
N GLY A 458 -0.67 9.22 -13.86
CA GLY A 458 0.73 8.86 -14.07
C GLY A 458 1.32 9.39 -15.37
N ASP A 459 2.37 8.73 -15.83
CA ASP A 459 3.41 9.28 -16.71
C ASP A 459 2.84 9.82 -18.04
N ILE A 460 2.56 11.12 -18.08
CA ILE A 460 1.99 11.76 -19.28
C ILE A 460 3.06 11.87 -20.38
N ALA A 461 4.29 12.16 -19.96
CA ALA A 461 5.48 12.31 -20.80
C ALA A 461 6.56 11.28 -20.40
N ASN A 462 7.61 11.08 -21.22
CA ASN A 462 8.76 10.23 -20.83
C ASN A 462 9.86 11.04 -20.13
N TYR A 463 10.07 12.28 -20.57
CA TYR A 463 11.20 13.11 -20.13
C TYR A 463 10.77 14.50 -19.65
N SER A 464 9.46 14.73 -19.51
CA SER A 464 8.87 16.01 -19.11
C SER A 464 9.34 17.16 -20.03
N THR A 465 9.33 16.99 -21.36
CA THR A 465 9.66 18.08 -22.29
C THR A 465 8.42 18.83 -22.78
N PRO A 466 8.52 20.13 -23.14
CA PRO A 466 7.39 20.88 -23.69
C PRO A 466 6.79 20.24 -24.94
N GLU A 467 7.59 19.59 -25.78
CA GLU A 467 7.14 18.94 -27.02
C GLU A 467 6.26 17.71 -26.73
N GLU A 468 6.61 16.91 -25.72
CA GLU A 468 5.79 15.78 -25.28
C GLU A 468 4.43 16.27 -24.75
N TYR A 469 4.43 17.32 -23.93
CA TYR A 469 3.19 17.91 -23.43
C TYR A 469 2.33 18.53 -24.52
N GLN A 470 2.91 19.19 -25.53
CA GLN A 470 2.16 19.66 -26.70
C GLN A 470 1.51 18.50 -27.47
N ALA A 471 2.18 17.35 -27.56
CA ALA A 471 1.61 16.16 -28.19
C ALA A 471 0.47 15.56 -27.33
N ALA A 472 0.63 15.52 -26.00
CA ALA A 472 -0.44 15.12 -25.08
C ALA A 472 -1.66 16.08 -25.13
N GLU A 473 -1.43 17.40 -25.22
CA GLU A 473 -2.49 18.40 -25.43
C GLU A 473 -3.25 18.14 -26.73
N GLN A 474 -2.53 17.85 -27.81
CA GLN A 474 -3.14 17.52 -29.10
C GLN A 474 -3.99 16.25 -29.02
N PHE A 475 -3.52 15.22 -28.31
CA PHE A 475 -4.27 13.98 -28.10
C PHE A 475 -5.59 14.27 -27.38
N LEU A 476 -5.54 15.03 -26.27
CA LEU A 476 -6.75 15.40 -25.52
C LEU A 476 -7.68 16.32 -26.30
N HIS A 477 -7.11 17.25 -27.09
CA HIS A 477 -7.89 18.10 -27.99
C HIS A 477 -8.68 17.25 -28.98
N ASN A 478 -8.01 16.29 -29.65
CA ASN A 478 -8.64 15.41 -30.62
C ASN A 478 -9.73 14.54 -29.97
N LEU A 479 -9.44 13.91 -28.82
CA LEU A 479 -10.41 13.09 -28.10
C LEU A 479 -11.67 13.89 -27.74
N ARG A 480 -11.51 15.16 -27.35
CA ARG A 480 -12.62 16.06 -26.99
C ARG A 480 -13.48 16.52 -28.18
N LEU A 481 -12.99 16.38 -29.42
CA LEU A 481 -13.82 16.60 -30.61
C LEU A 481 -14.89 15.50 -30.74
N ASP A 482 -14.51 14.27 -30.39
CA ASP A 482 -15.38 13.09 -30.46
C ASP A 482 -16.20 12.88 -29.18
N PHE A 483 -15.62 13.18 -28.01
CA PHE A 483 -16.21 13.03 -26.68
C PHE A 483 -16.05 14.33 -25.88
N PRO A 484 -16.99 15.29 -26.01
CA PRO A 484 -16.86 16.60 -25.39
C PRO A 484 -16.79 16.52 -23.86
N LEU A 485 -15.63 16.85 -23.30
CA LEU A 485 -15.39 16.98 -21.86
C LEU A 485 -15.04 18.42 -21.49
N LYS A 486 -15.57 18.86 -20.35
CA LYS A 486 -15.19 20.14 -19.75
C LYS A 486 -13.92 20.01 -18.90
N PRO A 487 -13.19 21.11 -18.67
CA PRO A 487 -12.02 21.15 -17.78
C PRO A 487 -12.23 20.41 -16.44
N GLU A 488 -13.35 20.65 -15.75
CA GLU A 488 -13.66 20.04 -14.45
C GLU A 488 -13.91 18.52 -14.50
N GLN A 489 -14.12 17.96 -15.70
CA GLN A 489 -14.34 16.53 -15.94
C GLN A 489 -13.05 15.78 -16.30
N ILE A 490 -11.90 16.46 -16.30
CA ILE A 490 -10.60 15.86 -16.63
C ILE A 490 -9.72 15.87 -15.37
N ILE A 491 -9.56 14.71 -14.77
CA ILE A 491 -8.75 14.48 -13.58
C ILE A 491 -7.35 14.12 -14.03
N ILE A 492 -6.33 14.87 -13.61
CA ILE A 492 -4.94 14.64 -14.01
C ILE A 492 -4.07 14.56 -12.75
N VAL A 493 -3.29 13.48 -12.63
CA VAL A 493 -2.29 13.33 -11.57
C VAL A 493 -0.93 12.97 -12.17
N PRO A 494 0.17 13.63 -11.75
CA PRO A 494 1.48 13.42 -12.35
C PRO A 494 2.12 12.09 -11.91
N GLY A 495 2.95 11.55 -12.79
CA GLY A 495 3.88 10.47 -12.49
C GLY A 495 5.32 10.92 -12.25
N ASN A 496 6.25 9.96 -12.17
CA ASN A 496 7.68 10.22 -11.98
C ASN A 496 8.37 10.69 -13.27
N HIS A 497 7.86 10.36 -14.45
CA HIS A 497 8.38 10.86 -15.73
C HIS A 497 7.89 12.27 -16.06
N ASP A 498 6.87 12.75 -15.37
CA ASP A 498 6.43 14.15 -15.43
C ASP A 498 7.36 15.11 -14.69
N LEU A 499 8.32 14.57 -13.95
CA LEU A 499 9.40 15.29 -13.29
C LEU A 499 10.53 15.64 -14.26
N ASN A 500 10.91 16.91 -14.33
CA ASN A 500 12.11 17.31 -15.05
C ASN A 500 13.37 16.97 -14.23
N TRP A 501 13.96 15.81 -14.52
CA TRP A 501 15.15 15.28 -13.83
C TRP A 501 16.37 16.21 -13.88
N GLN A 502 16.56 16.94 -14.97
CA GLN A 502 17.69 17.88 -15.08
C GLN A 502 17.49 19.11 -14.19
N GLN A 503 16.28 19.66 -14.16
CA GLN A 503 15.94 20.77 -13.28
C GLN A 503 16.04 20.37 -11.82
N SER A 504 15.54 19.18 -11.50
CA SER A 504 15.69 18.54 -10.19
C SER A 504 17.16 18.43 -9.75
N LYS A 505 18.06 17.98 -10.63
CA LYS A 505 19.50 17.95 -10.35
C LYS A 505 20.10 19.33 -10.11
N LYS A 506 19.73 20.32 -10.93
CA LYS A 506 20.23 21.70 -10.85
C LYS A 506 19.79 22.43 -9.58
N ALA A 507 18.73 21.95 -8.92
CA ALA A 507 18.26 22.52 -7.65
C ALA A 507 19.20 22.24 -6.47
N TYR A 508 20.19 21.34 -6.62
CA TYR A 508 21.17 21.03 -5.59
C TYR A 508 22.50 21.71 -5.89
N GLN A 509 22.97 22.55 -4.96
CA GLN A 509 24.25 23.24 -5.04
C GLN A 509 25.27 22.57 -4.13
N LEU A 510 26.47 22.30 -4.65
CA LEU A 510 27.57 21.75 -3.86
C LEU A 510 28.26 22.89 -3.09
N VAL A 511 28.36 22.76 -1.76
CA VAL A 511 28.92 23.79 -0.88
C VAL A 511 29.80 23.12 0.18
N ASP A 512 30.94 23.73 0.50
CA ASP A 512 31.76 23.36 1.66
C ASP A 512 31.02 23.71 2.96
N ILE A 513 30.98 22.78 3.91
CA ILE A 513 30.24 22.94 5.17
C ILE A 513 30.74 24.16 5.95
N GLU A 514 32.05 24.43 5.92
CA GLU A 514 32.67 25.58 6.59
C GLU A 514 32.26 26.93 5.96
N ASP A 515 31.92 26.94 4.67
CA ASP A 515 31.55 28.13 3.90
C ASP A 515 30.02 28.32 3.82
N TYR A 516 29.22 27.39 4.33
CA TYR A 516 27.77 27.50 4.30
C TYR A 516 27.26 28.37 5.46
N GLU A 517 26.79 29.58 5.12
CA GLU A 517 26.29 30.54 6.11
C GLU A 517 24.87 30.25 6.65
N GLY A 518 24.19 29.20 6.16
CA GLY A 518 22.82 28.84 6.54
C GLY A 518 22.72 27.67 7.54
N GLU A 519 21.51 27.39 8.03
CA GLU A 519 21.23 26.17 8.81
C GLU A 519 20.91 25.00 7.88
N LEU A 520 21.65 23.89 8.04
CA LEU A 520 21.40 22.65 7.30
C LEU A 520 20.15 21.96 7.83
N GLN A 521 19.02 22.17 7.16
CA GLN A 521 17.75 21.54 7.52
C GLN A 521 17.69 20.09 7.04
N GLU A 522 17.31 19.18 7.93
CA GLU A 522 17.14 17.77 7.59
C GLU A 522 16.16 17.60 6.41
N GLY A 523 16.50 16.71 5.47
CA GLY A 523 15.75 16.51 4.23
C GLY A 523 15.94 17.58 3.14
N HIS A 524 16.71 18.64 3.40
CA HIS A 524 17.00 19.75 2.46
C HIS A 524 18.47 19.79 2.01
N TYR A 525 19.30 18.85 2.48
CA TYR A 525 20.66 18.68 2.01
C TYR A 525 21.03 17.19 1.91
N ILE A 526 22.10 16.92 1.16
CA ILE A 526 22.69 15.59 1.00
C ILE A 526 24.15 15.70 1.41
N LYS A 527 24.55 14.99 2.46
CA LYS A 527 25.95 14.90 2.85
C LYS A 527 26.73 14.13 1.78
N VAL A 528 27.78 14.76 1.22
CA VAL A 528 28.65 14.11 0.23
C VAL A 528 29.83 13.46 0.92
N ASP A 529 30.45 14.20 1.83
CA ASP A 529 31.50 13.76 2.74
C ASP A 529 31.51 14.65 4.01
N ASP A 530 32.54 14.55 4.84
CA ASP A 530 32.65 15.31 6.11
C ASP A 530 32.92 16.82 5.92
N THR A 531 33.25 17.25 4.71
CA THR A 531 33.60 18.63 4.37
C THR A 531 32.62 19.27 3.40
N VAL A 532 31.85 18.48 2.64
CA VAL A 532 31.01 18.94 1.53
C VAL A 532 29.58 18.44 1.64
N VAL A 533 28.62 19.34 1.39
CA VAL A 533 27.19 19.05 1.30
C VAL A 533 26.60 19.53 -0.01
N ARG A 534 25.54 18.86 -0.48
CA ARG A 534 24.66 19.39 -1.53
C ARG A 534 23.43 20.00 -0.86
N VAL A 535 23.30 21.32 -0.91
CA VAL A 535 22.16 22.04 -0.35
C VAL A 535 21.10 22.27 -1.43
N ARG A 536 19.84 22.01 -1.10
CA ARG A 536 18.71 22.18 -2.01
C ARG A 536 18.18 23.62 -1.99
N ASP A 537 18.09 24.23 -3.15
CA ASP A 537 17.32 25.45 -3.38
C ASP A 537 15.85 25.07 -3.58
N GLU A 538 15.02 25.31 -2.57
CA GLU A 538 13.58 24.98 -2.61
C GLU A 538 12.83 25.65 -3.77
N ALA A 539 13.18 26.89 -4.12
CA ALA A 539 12.51 27.60 -5.20
C ALA A 539 12.82 26.94 -6.55
N ALA A 540 14.10 26.59 -6.78
CA ALA A 540 14.52 25.86 -7.97
C ALA A 540 14.00 24.42 -7.98
N TYR A 541 13.93 23.78 -6.81
CA TYR A 541 13.46 22.41 -6.64
C TYR A 541 11.99 22.27 -7.05
N LYS A 542 11.12 23.18 -6.60
CA LYS A 542 9.69 23.23 -6.97
C LYS A 542 9.46 23.36 -8.48
N GLN A 543 10.38 23.96 -9.23
CA GLN A 543 10.27 24.08 -10.69
C GLN A 543 10.40 22.76 -11.46
N ARG A 544 10.73 21.63 -10.80
CA ARG A 544 10.84 20.34 -11.49
C ARG A 544 9.54 19.86 -12.16
N PHE A 545 8.38 20.35 -11.74
CA PHE A 545 7.07 20.08 -12.37
C PHE A 545 6.59 21.21 -13.30
N ILE A 546 7.45 22.17 -13.70
CA ILE A 546 7.00 23.36 -14.42
C ILE A 546 6.30 23.03 -15.75
N ASN A 547 6.83 22.07 -16.51
CA ASN A 547 6.27 21.68 -17.80
C ASN A 547 4.93 20.96 -17.61
N PHE A 548 4.84 20.03 -16.66
CA PHE A 548 3.58 19.42 -16.24
C PHE A 548 2.55 20.45 -15.78
N SER A 549 2.97 21.47 -15.02
CA SER A 549 2.09 22.54 -14.57
C SER A 549 1.53 23.38 -15.73
N GLN A 550 2.31 23.61 -16.78
CA GLN A 550 1.87 24.32 -17.98
C GLN A 550 0.86 23.48 -18.77
N PHE A 551 1.16 22.19 -18.96
CA PHE A 551 0.24 21.21 -19.55
C PHE A 551 -1.10 21.18 -18.79
N TYR A 552 -1.04 21.00 -17.47
CA TYR A 552 -2.21 20.97 -16.60
C TYR A 552 -3.04 22.25 -16.77
N GLN A 553 -2.40 23.41 -16.75
CA GLN A 553 -3.07 24.70 -16.97
C GLN A 553 -3.75 24.80 -18.34
N ALA A 554 -3.13 24.29 -19.40
CA ALA A 554 -3.70 24.29 -20.74
C ALA A 554 -4.98 23.44 -20.84
N ILE A 555 -5.06 22.37 -20.05
CA ILE A 555 -6.21 21.46 -20.04
C ILE A 555 -7.32 21.92 -19.09
N VAL A 556 -6.98 22.26 -17.85
CA VAL A 556 -7.96 22.53 -16.79
C VAL A 556 -8.19 24.02 -16.48
N ASN A 557 -7.50 24.92 -17.19
CA ASN A 557 -7.56 26.38 -17.02
C ASN A 557 -7.09 26.90 -15.64
N GLN A 558 -6.36 26.09 -14.87
CA GLN A 558 -5.75 26.49 -13.60
C GLN A 558 -4.33 25.90 -13.52
N PRO A 559 -3.34 26.65 -13.00
CA PRO A 559 -1.99 26.11 -12.85
C PRO A 559 -1.96 24.98 -11.83
N TYR A 560 -1.13 23.97 -12.08
CA TYR A 560 -0.90 22.93 -11.10
C TYR A 560 -0.14 23.52 -9.89
N PRO A 561 -0.57 23.26 -8.65
CA PRO A 561 0.08 23.84 -7.47
C PRO A 561 1.55 23.40 -7.34
N GLN A 562 2.45 24.37 -7.15
CA GLN A 562 3.87 24.11 -6.89
C GLN A 562 4.15 23.80 -5.41
N GLU A 563 3.29 24.27 -4.51
CA GLU A 563 3.38 23.98 -3.08
C GLU A 563 2.87 22.55 -2.81
N TYR A 564 3.71 21.72 -2.19
CA TYR A 564 3.40 20.30 -1.99
C TYR A 564 2.12 20.06 -1.19
N ASP A 565 1.85 20.92 -0.22
CA ASP A 565 0.67 20.85 0.64
C ASP A 565 -0.62 21.32 -0.06
N GLN A 566 -0.55 21.71 -1.34
CA GLN A 566 -1.69 22.04 -2.21
C GLN A 566 -1.88 21.00 -3.32
N GLN A 567 -1.04 19.95 -3.39
CA GLN A 567 -1.09 18.92 -4.43
C GLN A 567 -2.10 17.78 -4.12
N GLY A 568 -3.13 18.09 -3.33
CA GLY A 568 -4.32 17.28 -3.12
C GLY A 568 -5.53 18.02 -3.71
N ILE A 569 -5.86 17.71 -4.96
CA ILE A 569 -6.84 18.50 -5.74
C ILE A 569 -8.18 17.78 -5.76
N LEU A 570 -9.25 18.50 -5.40
CA LEU A 570 -10.62 18.00 -5.44
C LEU A 570 -11.29 18.34 -6.78
N TYR A 571 -11.89 17.33 -7.41
CA TYR A 571 -12.68 17.49 -8.63
C TYR A 571 -14.12 17.06 -8.34
N HIS A 572 -15.02 18.02 -8.24
CA HIS A 572 -16.43 17.79 -7.92
C HIS A 572 -17.28 17.77 -9.19
N LEU A 573 -17.97 16.66 -9.42
CA LEU A 573 -18.92 16.48 -10.51
C LEU A 573 -20.35 16.36 -9.95
N PRO A 574 -21.02 17.50 -9.65
CA PRO A 574 -22.29 17.51 -8.94
C PRO A 574 -23.43 16.80 -9.69
N LYS A 575 -23.38 16.79 -11.03
CA LYS A 575 -24.41 16.11 -11.84
C LYS A 575 -24.31 14.59 -11.76
N GLN A 576 -23.08 14.09 -11.62
CA GLN A 576 -22.77 12.67 -11.49
C GLN A 576 -22.73 12.22 -10.02
N ASN A 577 -22.80 13.16 -9.08
CA ASN A 577 -22.63 12.91 -7.64
C ASN A 577 -21.30 12.20 -7.33
N LEU A 578 -20.23 12.63 -8.01
CA LEU A 578 -18.87 12.09 -7.86
C LEU A 578 -17.94 13.16 -7.32
N LEU A 579 -17.02 12.73 -6.47
CA LEU A 579 -15.91 13.54 -5.99
C LEU A 579 -14.61 12.77 -6.17
N PHE A 580 -13.68 13.34 -6.95
CA PHE A 580 -12.34 12.81 -7.08
C PHE A 580 -11.34 13.59 -6.23
N LEU A 581 -10.39 12.88 -5.63
CA LEU A 581 -9.21 13.45 -4.98
C LEU A 581 -7.96 13.00 -5.73
N GLY A 582 -7.34 13.91 -6.46
CA GLY A 582 -6.05 13.67 -7.12
C GLY A 582 -4.89 13.97 -6.18
N LEU A 583 -3.97 13.02 -6.00
CA LEU A 583 -2.83 13.12 -5.11
C LEU A 583 -1.50 12.96 -5.87
N ASN A 584 -0.54 13.87 -5.62
CA ASN A 584 0.80 13.73 -6.18
C ASN A 584 1.63 12.70 -5.41
N SER A 585 1.75 11.50 -5.97
CA SER A 585 2.63 10.46 -5.42
C SER A 585 4.14 10.65 -5.71
N ALA A 586 4.49 11.56 -6.62
CA ALA A 586 5.85 11.84 -7.06
C ALA A 586 6.48 13.06 -6.36
N TRP A 587 5.79 13.64 -5.36
CA TRP A 587 6.16 14.94 -4.80
C TRP A 587 7.52 14.95 -4.10
N GLN A 588 8.03 13.83 -3.59
CA GLN A 588 9.37 13.72 -2.99
C GLN A 588 10.45 13.18 -3.93
N LEU A 589 10.08 12.79 -5.16
CA LEU A 589 11.03 12.21 -6.10
C LEU A 589 11.95 13.27 -6.69
N ASP A 590 13.23 12.90 -6.84
CA ASP A 590 14.24 13.74 -7.45
C ASP A 590 15.45 12.95 -7.99
N HIS A 591 16.37 13.66 -8.65
CA HIS A 591 17.57 13.07 -9.26
C HIS A 591 18.40 12.17 -8.32
N HIS A 592 18.44 12.50 -7.03
CA HIS A 592 19.20 11.80 -6.00
C HIS A 592 18.37 10.75 -5.27
N TYR A 593 17.06 10.97 -5.13
CA TYR A 593 16.14 10.12 -4.40
C TYR A 593 15.00 9.64 -5.29
N ARG A 594 15.29 8.60 -6.07
CA ARG A 594 14.37 8.04 -7.09
C ARG A 594 13.31 7.09 -6.53
N SER A 595 13.47 6.65 -5.28
CA SER A 595 12.60 5.67 -4.60
C SER A 595 11.73 6.27 -3.49
N ARG A 596 11.62 7.60 -3.40
CA ARG A 596 10.80 8.30 -2.38
C ARG A 596 9.35 8.55 -2.82
N ALA A 597 8.71 7.58 -3.45
CA ALA A 597 7.29 7.68 -3.77
C ALA A 597 6.47 7.73 -2.47
N SER A 598 5.59 8.73 -2.32
CA SER A 598 4.78 8.93 -1.11
C SER A 598 3.64 9.91 -1.36
N ILE A 599 2.68 10.00 -0.45
CA ILE A 599 1.65 11.06 -0.46
C ILE A 599 2.02 12.12 0.57
N ASN A 600 1.89 13.40 0.20
CA ASN A 600 2.10 14.48 1.15
C ASN A 600 0.93 14.56 2.15
N MET A 601 1.19 14.26 3.42
CA MET A 601 0.15 14.21 4.46
C MET A 601 -0.53 15.55 4.73
N ASN A 602 0.17 16.69 4.54
CA ASN A 602 -0.44 18.00 4.68
C ASN A 602 -1.42 18.28 3.53
N ALA A 603 -1.09 17.87 2.30
CA ALA A 603 -1.99 17.98 1.15
C ALA A 603 -3.26 17.15 1.36
N LEU A 604 -3.11 15.91 1.83
CA LEU A 604 -4.24 15.05 2.16
C LEU A 604 -5.09 15.65 3.26
N SER A 605 -4.49 16.06 4.39
CA SER A 605 -5.21 16.63 5.53
C SER A 605 -6.01 17.88 5.14
N LYS A 606 -5.45 18.75 4.30
CA LYS A 606 -6.18 19.93 3.77
C LYS A 606 -7.36 19.51 2.90
N ALA A 607 -7.16 18.58 1.96
CA ALA A 607 -8.24 18.08 1.11
C ALA A 607 -9.35 17.44 1.94
N LEU A 608 -9.02 16.57 2.91
CA LEU A 608 -10.01 15.94 3.79
C LEU A 608 -10.74 16.97 4.67
N THR A 609 -10.05 18.02 5.11
CA THR A 609 -10.67 19.13 5.85
C THR A 609 -11.66 19.91 4.97
N GLU A 610 -11.33 20.14 3.71
CA GLU A 610 -12.25 20.74 2.74
C GLU A 610 -13.45 19.84 2.47
N ILE A 611 -13.23 18.52 2.34
CA ILE A 611 -14.30 17.53 2.20
C ILE A 611 -15.29 17.63 3.35
N ARG A 612 -14.80 17.63 4.60
CA ARG A 612 -15.63 17.72 5.81
C ARG A 612 -16.38 19.04 5.95
N ARG A 613 -15.84 20.14 5.41
CA ARG A 613 -16.44 21.49 5.56
C ARG A 613 -17.52 21.79 4.53
N ASN A 614 -17.51 21.09 3.40
CA ASN A 614 -18.41 21.38 2.29
C ASN A 614 -19.47 20.28 2.13
N ARG A 615 -20.69 20.62 2.56
CA ARG A 615 -21.86 19.72 2.54
C ARG A 615 -22.25 19.22 1.15
N ASP A 616 -21.82 19.89 0.08
CA ASP A 616 -22.07 19.42 -1.28
C ASP A 616 -21.41 18.06 -1.55
N TYR A 617 -20.41 17.66 -0.74
CA TYR A 617 -19.65 16.42 -0.89
C TYR A 617 -20.18 15.25 -0.06
N ASP A 618 -21.13 15.48 0.86
CA ASP A 618 -21.59 14.48 1.82
C ASP A 618 -22.11 13.24 1.09
N ASN A 619 -22.95 13.47 0.07
CA ASN A 619 -23.60 12.43 -0.72
C ASN A 619 -22.80 11.93 -1.93
N CYS A 620 -21.62 12.50 -2.20
CA CYS A 620 -20.82 12.09 -3.34
C CYS A 620 -20.18 10.72 -3.10
N LEU A 621 -20.13 9.90 -4.17
CA LEU A 621 -19.24 8.75 -4.23
C LEU A 621 -17.80 9.27 -4.41
N LYS A 622 -16.94 8.95 -3.44
CA LYS A 622 -15.58 9.50 -3.32
C LYS A 622 -14.53 8.54 -3.87
N ILE A 623 -13.67 9.06 -4.74
CA ILE A 623 -12.68 8.29 -5.51
C ILE A 623 -11.31 8.96 -5.39
N ALA A 624 -10.28 8.24 -4.95
CA ALA A 624 -8.91 8.75 -4.89
C ALA A 624 -8.11 8.35 -6.14
N VAL A 625 -7.19 9.19 -6.61
CA VAL A 625 -6.37 8.92 -7.79
C VAL A 625 -4.92 9.34 -7.52
N TRP A 626 -3.96 8.48 -7.81
CA TRP A 626 -2.52 8.78 -7.78
C TRP A 626 -1.76 7.90 -8.79
N HIS A 627 -0.42 7.95 -8.83
CA HIS A 627 0.39 7.19 -9.81
C HIS A 627 1.02 5.92 -9.22
N HIS A 628 1.88 6.09 -8.21
CA HIS A 628 2.74 5.01 -7.70
C HIS A 628 1.97 3.94 -6.92
N PRO A 629 2.40 2.67 -6.96
CA PRO A 629 1.64 1.59 -6.37
C PRO A 629 1.92 1.46 -4.87
N LEU A 630 1.02 0.81 -4.15
CA LEU A 630 1.25 0.43 -2.74
C LEU A 630 2.11 -0.83 -2.61
N ILE A 631 2.03 -1.71 -3.61
CA ILE A 631 2.72 -3.00 -3.64
C ILE A 631 3.47 -3.08 -4.97
N SER A 632 4.79 -3.15 -4.90
CA SER A 632 5.69 -3.36 -6.04
C SER A 632 6.89 -4.19 -5.59
N ALA A 633 7.43 -4.99 -6.52
CA ALA A 633 8.70 -5.70 -6.33
C ALA A 633 9.92 -4.77 -6.36
N TYR A 634 9.72 -3.50 -6.76
CA TYR A 634 10.76 -2.49 -6.88
C TYR A 634 10.64 -1.43 -5.77
N GLU A 635 11.64 -0.55 -5.69
CA GLU A 635 11.69 0.55 -4.71
C GLU A 635 10.77 1.74 -5.05
N ASP A 636 9.95 1.61 -6.10
CA ASP A 636 9.04 2.64 -6.62
C ASP A 636 7.67 2.67 -5.92
N ARG A 637 7.43 1.77 -4.96
CA ARG A 637 6.19 1.76 -4.17
C ARG A 637 6.12 2.90 -3.16
N ILE A 638 4.89 3.32 -2.88
CA ILE A 638 4.59 4.12 -1.70
C ILE A 638 4.80 3.23 -0.47
N THR A 639 5.80 3.58 0.34
CA THR A 639 6.21 2.78 1.52
C THR A 639 5.37 3.09 2.76
N ASP A 640 4.83 4.30 2.85
CA ASP A 640 3.92 4.72 3.91
C ASP A 640 2.47 4.64 3.42
N SER A 641 1.73 3.65 3.91
CA SER A 641 0.32 3.43 3.57
C SER A 641 -0.66 4.08 4.54
N ALA A 642 -0.20 4.82 5.56
CA ALA A 642 -1.08 5.40 6.60
C ALA A 642 -2.13 6.36 6.04
N PHE A 643 -1.86 6.94 4.87
CA PHE A 643 -2.81 7.82 4.17
C PHE A 643 -4.08 7.09 3.70
N LEU A 644 -4.01 5.77 3.44
CA LEU A 644 -5.17 4.96 3.04
C LEU A 644 -6.20 4.89 4.17
N ASP A 645 -5.75 4.82 5.41
CA ASP A 645 -6.64 4.78 6.57
C ASP A 645 -7.42 6.09 6.68
N GLN A 646 -6.79 7.23 6.38
CA GLN A 646 -7.49 8.52 6.36
C GLN A 646 -8.51 8.62 5.22
N LEU A 647 -8.21 8.06 4.04
CA LEU A 647 -9.17 7.98 2.94
C LEU A 647 -10.36 7.08 3.30
N ALA A 648 -10.11 5.93 3.93
CA ALA A 648 -11.14 5.01 4.38
C ALA A 648 -12.08 5.64 5.41
N VAL A 649 -11.51 6.36 6.37
CA VAL A 649 -12.30 7.10 7.36
C VAL A 649 -13.13 8.19 6.69
N ALA A 650 -12.56 8.92 5.73
CA ALA A 650 -13.24 9.97 5.00
C ALA A 650 -14.30 9.47 3.97
N GLY A 651 -14.59 8.17 3.94
CA GLY A 651 -15.65 7.59 3.13
C GLY A 651 -15.29 7.38 1.65
N PHE A 652 -14.00 7.28 1.31
CA PHE A 652 -13.58 6.89 -0.03
C PHE A 652 -13.87 5.41 -0.28
N ARG A 653 -14.46 5.10 -1.44
CA ARG A 653 -14.83 3.73 -1.84
C ARG A 653 -13.81 3.10 -2.78
N PHE A 654 -13.24 3.92 -3.67
CA PHE A 654 -12.34 3.47 -4.72
C PHE A 654 -11.04 4.26 -4.69
N PHE A 655 -9.97 3.61 -5.12
CA PHE A 655 -8.79 4.32 -5.57
C PHE A 655 -8.22 3.77 -6.87
N LEU A 656 -7.60 4.66 -7.64
CA LEU A 656 -7.02 4.38 -8.94
C LEU A 656 -5.54 4.75 -8.97
N HIS A 657 -4.72 3.86 -9.55
CA HIS A 657 -3.30 4.12 -9.83
C HIS A 657 -2.81 3.37 -11.08
N GLY A 658 -1.54 3.58 -11.44
CA GLY A 658 -1.03 3.33 -12.80
C GLY A 658 0.31 2.61 -12.94
N HIS A 659 1.26 2.87 -12.05
CA HIS A 659 2.69 2.58 -12.21
C HIS A 659 3.08 1.09 -12.40
N ILE A 660 2.21 0.13 -12.07
CA ILE A 660 2.51 -1.31 -12.23
C ILE A 660 2.48 -1.73 -13.72
N HIS A 661 1.97 -0.88 -14.62
CA HIS A 661 1.80 -1.17 -16.05
C HIS A 661 1.03 -2.48 -16.32
N GLU A 662 0.19 -2.89 -15.36
CA GLU A 662 -0.64 -4.10 -15.41
C GLU A 662 -2.01 -3.83 -14.78
N ALA A 663 -3.08 -4.20 -15.49
CA ALA A 663 -4.42 -4.18 -14.92
C ALA A 663 -4.53 -5.16 -13.75
N LYS A 664 -4.81 -4.62 -12.56
CA LYS A 664 -4.97 -5.37 -11.31
C LYS A 664 -6.15 -4.86 -10.52
N THR A 665 -6.78 -5.78 -9.80
CA THR A 665 -7.74 -5.46 -8.74
C THR A 665 -7.29 -6.13 -7.44
N SER A 666 -7.45 -5.41 -6.34
CA SER A 666 -7.25 -5.94 -4.99
C SER A 666 -8.18 -5.18 -4.05
N ASN A 667 -8.43 -5.74 -2.87
CA ASN A 667 -9.29 -5.10 -1.87
C ASN A 667 -8.41 -4.76 -0.67
N TYR A 668 -8.32 -3.47 -0.34
CA TYR A 668 -7.77 -3.04 0.94
C TYR A 668 -8.89 -3.10 1.98
N ARG A 669 -8.83 -4.08 2.88
CA ARG A 669 -9.79 -4.23 3.98
C ARG A 669 -9.25 -3.55 5.22
N TYR A 670 -9.92 -2.48 5.60
CA TYR A 670 -9.62 -1.74 6.83
C TYR A 670 -10.36 -2.34 8.04
N ASP A 671 -11.59 -2.80 7.84
CA ASP A 671 -12.33 -3.58 8.84
C ASP A 671 -12.42 -5.05 8.42
N MET A 672 -11.86 -5.93 9.26
CA MET A 672 -11.78 -7.37 9.05
C MET A 672 -13.10 -8.10 9.35
N SER A 673 -14.13 -7.38 9.79
CA SER A 673 -15.49 -7.90 9.88
C SER A 673 -16.03 -8.29 8.50
N LYS A 674 -17.01 -9.20 8.47
CA LYS A 674 -17.56 -9.74 7.21
C LYS A 674 -18.17 -8.65 6.30
N ASP A 675 -18.57 -7.52 6.88
CA ASP A 675 -19.20 -6.37 6.22
C ASP A 675 -18.40 -5.06 6.46
N GLY A 676 -17.10 -5.20 6.78
CA GLY A 676 -16.23 -4.06 7.09
C GLY A 676 -15.92 -3.16 5.90
N ARG A 677 -15.63 -1.88 6.16
CA ARG A 677 -15.29 -0.90 5.12
C ARG A 677 -14.06 -1.34 4.32
N ASN A 678 -14.18 -1.31 3.00
CA ASN A 678 -13.16 -1.67 2.04
C ASN A 678 -12.91 -0.54 1.03
N LEU A 679 -11.65 -0.34 0.68
CA LEU A 679 -11.25 0.43 -0.49
C LEU A 679 -10.94 -0.56 -1.61
N ASP A 680 -11.68 -0.48 -2.71
CA ASP A 680 -11.39 -1.29 -3.88
C ASP A 680 -10.38 -0.58 -4.78
N GLN A 681 -9.31 -1.31 -5.11
CA GLN A 681 -8.24 -0.85 -5.99
C GLN A 681 -8.60 -1.13 -7.45
N ILE A 682 -8.47 -0.12 -8.31
CA ILE A 682 -8.64 -0.24 -9.76
C ILE A 682 -7.37 0.26 -10.46
N CYS A 683 -6.66 -0.62 -11.16
CA CYS A 683 -5.45 -0.27 -11.92
C CYS A 683 -5.69 -0.43 -13.42
N ALA A 684 -5.31 0.58 -14.22
CA ALA A 684 -5.53 0.62 -15.68
C ALA A 684 -4.25 0.43 -16.48
N GLY A 685 -3.45 -0.59 -16.17
CA GLY A 685 -2.26 -0.96 -16.94
C GLY A 685 -1.42 0.25 -17.39
N THR A 686 -0.94 0.24 -18.63
CA THR A 686 -0.34 1.41 -19.28
C THR A 686 -0.94 1.64 -20.65
N PHE A 687 -1.32 2.87 -20.96
CA PHE A 687 -1.90 3.23 -22.24
C PHE A 687 -0.84 3.27 -23.34
N GLY A 688 0.33 3.84 -23.05
CA GLY A 688 1.31 4.22 -24.07
C GLY A 688 2.77 4.06 -23.69
N ALA A 689 3.11 3.47 -22.54
CA ALA A 689 4.50 3.33 -22.13
C ALA A 689 5.38 2.68 -23.22
N PRO A 690 6.65 3.09 -23.37
CA PRO A 690 7.56 2.49 -24.34
C PRO A 690 7.62 0.96 -24.19
N THR A 691 7.77 0.23 -25.30
CA THR A 691 7.83 -1.25 -25.30
C THR A 691 8.86 -1.83 -24.32
N GLN A 692 9.95 -1.09 -24.03
CA GLN A 692 10.99 -1.50 -23.09
C GLN A 692 10.57 -1.39 -21.61
N GLU A 693 9.52 -0.61 -21.31
CA GLU A 693 8.95 -0.37 -19.97
C GLU A 693 7.70 -1.22 -19.72
N LEU A 694 7.23 -1.98 -20.71
CA LEU A 694 6.14 -2.92 -20.54
C LEU A 694 6.57 -4.10 -19.64
N VAL A 695 5.68 -4.48 -18.72
CA VAL A 695 5.81 -5.75 -17.99
C VAL A 695 5.73 -6.90 -18.99
N THR A 696 6.66 -7.85 -18.89
CA THR A 696 6.74 -8.96 -19.85
C THR A 696 5.44 -9.77 -19.86
N GLY A 697 4.77 -9.83 -21.02
CA GLY A 697 3.50 -10.53 -21.19
C GLY A 697 2.25 -9.65 -20.99
N THR A 698 2.41 -8.38 -20.61
CA THR A 698 1.31 -7.45 -20.41
C THR A 698 1.19 -6.50 -21.61
N PRO A 699 0.02 -6.41 -22.26
CA PRO A 699 -0.20 -5.48 -23.37
C PRO A 699 -0.39 -4.04 -22.86
N TRP A 700 -0.40 -3.07 -23.77
CA TRP A 700 -0.96 -1.76 -23.44
C TRP A 700 -2.43 -1.90 -23.15
N GLN A 701 -2.93 -1.19 -22.14
CA GLN A 701 -4.27 -1.32 -21.60
C GLN A 701 -4.89 0.05 -21.31
N TYR A 702 -6.22 0.09 -21.30
CA TYR A 702 -6.97 1.14 -20.64
C TYR A 702 -8.24 0.56 -20.01
N ASN A 703 -8.81 1.29 -19.04
CA ASN A 703 -10.08 0.90 -18.43
C ASN A 703 -11.20 1.86 -18.82
N LEU A 704 -12.37 1.29 -19.11
CA LEU A 704 -13.64 2.02 -19.16
C LEU A 704 -14.47 1.64 -17.93
N LEU A 705 -14.76 2.62 -17.11
CA LEU A 705 -15.57 2.50 -15.89
C LEU A 705 -17.02 2.84 -16.22
N GLN A 706 -17.89 1.84 -16.13
CA GLN A 706 -19.32 1.98 -16.35
C GLN A 706 -20.04 1.95 -15.00
N PHE A 707 -20.57 3.10 -14.59
CA PHE A 707 -21.31 3.22 -13.34
C PHE A 707 -22.81 3.06 -13.59
N GLU A 708 -23.36 2.04 -12.94
CA GLU A 708 -24.78 1.75 -12.78
C GLU A 708 -25.21 2.13 -11.35
N PRO A 709 -26.53 2.24 -11.07
CA PRO A 709 -27.03 2.71 -9.78
C PRO A 709 -26.48 1.98 -8.53
N ASP A 710 -26.17 0.69 -8.64
CA ASP A 710 -25.72 -0.19 -7.56
C ASP A 710 -24.44 -0.96 -7.92
N GLN A 711 -23.85 -0.70 -9.08
CA GLN A 711 -22.73 -1.49 -9.60
C GLN A 711 -21.75 -0.63 -10.42
N LEU A 712 -20.46 -0.88 -10.23
CA LEU A 712 -19.40 -0.44 -11.11
C LEU A 712 -18.93 -1.62 -11.95
N THR A 713 -19.00 -1.50 -13.28
CA THR A 713 -18.38 -2.43 -14.23
C THR A 713 -17.08 -1.82 -14.74
N VAL A 714 -15.96 -2.49 -14.51
CA VAL A 714 -14.64 -2.08 -15.04
C VAL A 714 -14.32 -2.94 -16.25
N ARG A 715 -14.38 -2.35 -17.44
CA ARG A 715 -14.01 -3.01 -18.71
C ARG A 715 -12.56 -2.70 -19.04
N THR A 716 -11.73 -3.72 -19.24
CA THR A 716 -10.32 -3.60 -19.62
C THR A 716 -10.18 -3.86 -21.12
N ARG A 717 -9.56 -2.92 -21.81
CA ARG A 717 -9.23 -3.00 -23.24
C ARG A 717 -7.73 -3.14 -23.40
N ARG A 718 -7.28 -3.80 -24.45
CA ARG A 718 -5.85 -3.96 -24.75
C ARG A 718 -5.49 -3.65 -26.18
N ARG A 719 -4.23 -3.33 -26.42
CA ARG A 719 -3.58 -3.43 -27.74
C ARG A 719 -2.24 -4.14 -27.60
N THR A 720 -1.95 -5.06 -28.52
CA THR A 720 -0.72 -5.88 -28.47
C THR A 720 0.41 -5.31 -29.34
N LYS A 721 0.12 -4.29 -30.13
CA LYS A 721 1.08 -3.54 -30.96
C LYS A 721 0.89 -2.06 -30.69
N GLU A 722 1.99 -1.32 -30.66
CA GLU A 722 2.03 0.11 -30.33
C GLU A 722 1.01 0.96 -31.12
N ASN A 723 0.81 0.62 -32.40
CA ASN A 723 -0.14 1.29 -33.29
C ASN A 723 -1.26 0.34 -33.77
N GLY A 724 -1.53 -0.72 -33.01
CA GLY A 724 -2.63 -1.64 -33.28
C GLY A 724 -3.98 -1.09 -32.85
N ALA A 725 -5.06 -1.76 -33.27
CA ALA A 725 -6.40 -1.50 -32.77
C ALA A 725 -6.53 -1.97 -31.31
N TRP A 726 -7.43 -1.33 -30.57
CA TRP A 726 -7.86 -1.81 -29.25
C TRP A 726 -8.83 -2.98 -29.40
N GLU A 727 -8.77 -3.91 -28.47
CA GLU A 727 -9.65 -5.08 -28.41
C GLU A 727 -9.98 -5.42 -26.95
N ALA A 728 -10.95 -6.31 -26.75
CA ALA A 728 -11.37 -6.78 -25.44
C ALA A 728 -10.23 -7.57 -24.75
N ASP A 729 -9.89 -7.22 -23.50
CA ASP A 729 -8.86 -7.94 -22.76
C ASP A 729 -9.45 -8.95 -21.78
N SER A 730 -9.73 -10.16 -22.25
CA SER A 730 -10.36 -11.22 -21.46
C SER A 730 -9.41 -11.84 -20.42
N ILE A 731 -9.01 -11.08 -19.41
CA ILE A 731 -8.10 -11.51 -18.32
C ILE A 731 -8.84 -11.85 -17.01
N TRP A 732 -10.08 -11.39 -16.83
CA TRP A 732 -10.81 -11.50 -15.56
C TRP A 732 -11.49 -12.87 -15.43
N ARG A 733 -10.92 -13.75 -14.58
CA ARG A 733 -11.42 -15.12 -14.37
C ARG A 733 -12.73 -15.11 -13.56
N GLN A 734 -13.70 -15.92 -14.00
CA GLN A 734 -15.02 -16.05 -13.37
C GLN A 734 -15.17 -17.32 -12.51
N GLY A 735 -14.06 -17.97 -12.15
CA GLY A 735 -14.05 -19.24 -11.43
C GLY A 735 -13.66 -20.45 -12.29
N LYS A 736 -13.63 -21.63 -11.68
CA LYS A 736 -13.07 -22.83 -12.31
C LYS A 736 -13.96 -23.33 -13.45
N GLY A 737 -13.45 -23.33 -14.69
CA GLY A 737 -14.13 -23.86 -15.88
C GLY A 737 -15.03 -22.86 -16.61
N ILE A 738 -15.05 -21.59 -16.21
CA ILE A 738 -15.76 -20.50 -16.89
C ILE A 738 -14.72 -19.63 -17.63
N GLY A 739 -15.01 -19.26 -18.87
CA GLY A 739 -14.14 -18.39 -19.67
C GLY A 739 -13.89 -17.03 -18.99
N SER A 740 -12.72 -16.44 -19.23
CA SER A 740 -12.41 -15.10 -18.73
C SER A 740 -13.21 -14.04 -19.47
N LEU A 741 -13.55 -12.96 -18.77
CA LEU A 741 -14.26 -11.80 -19.30
C LEU A 741 -13.30 -10.63 -19.46
N ASP A 742 -13.67 -9.70 -20.33
CA ASP A 742 -13.00 -8.40 -20.50
C ASP A 742 -13.40 -7.37 -19.43
N TYR A 743 -14.21 -7.79 -18.46
CA TYR A 743 -14.65 -6.95 -17.36
C TYR A 743 -14.79 -7.72 -16.04
N TYR A 744 -14.83 -6.95 -14.97
CA TYR A 744 -15.27 -7.40 -13.64
C TYR A 744 -16.21 -6.34 -13.05
N THR A 745 -16.98 -6.73 -12.03
CA THR A 745 -17.95 -5.85 -11.39
C THR A 745 -17.67 -5.69 -9.91
N ILE A 746 -17.98 -4.51 -9.38
CA ILE A 746 -17.90 -4.16 -7.97
C ILE A 746 -19.28 -3.63 -7.56
N GLN A 747 -19.81 -4.10 -6.43
CA GLN A 747 -21.05 -3.56 -5.85
C GLN A 747 -20.74 -2.24 -5.12
N ILE A 748 -21.54 -1.21 -5.39
CA ILE A 748 -21.35 0.15 -4.86
C ILE A 748 -22.03 0.30 -3.51
#